data_AF-A0A916R3U9-F1
#
_entry.id   AF-A0A916R3U9-F1
#
_cell.length_a   1.000
_cell.length_b   1.000
_cell.length_c   1.000
_cell.angle_alpha   90.00
_cell.angle_beta   90.00
_cell.angle_gamma   90.00
#
_symmetry.space_group_name_H-M   'P 1'
#
loop_
_entity.id
_entity.type
_entity.pdbx_description
1 polymer ?
#
loop_
_entity_poly.entity_id
_entity_poly.type
_entity_poly.pdbx_seq_one_letter_code
_entity_poly.pdbx_strand_id
1 'polypeptide(L)'
;MKAFEYKQSQKKIEQEFGFQAFIGANRLRHRKQNINPTFPKFNPKNSTQETSETGRQFDVEELLKRLRDNQRKLIVVYGQSGVGKSSMLQAGLIPALEQKLIDTRHVVLVLQRVYVEWVSRLGKNLAEQLQKTKKLAVNSDTLNSTEAILAQLQNNDKLNLPTVIIFDQFEEFFFENTEPGKKREFAQFLQDCLNIHLTKIILSLREDYIHHLLEFNRLGDLEVINNDILSKDILYYLGNFSQEQGKSVIQELTKNSQFKIDENLTEKLVKDLAQETEDIRPIELQIVGSQLQTENITTIEKYQELGDNPKAELVERYLAEVVKYCGEENEKSAWLVLMLLTDENNTRPLKTQAELVKESEFKVKELELVLNIFVESGLVFLSPEKPANRYQLVHDYLVAFIRQRKGPEILEELKQEKSKRQQLQKRVVRVSVGAALGMAVLAGGMTIFALEEHKESRRAERQTIIAEANESRGLSISGERWDGLMTAMEARQKQIDDQFEPTDKASKITNALRVAVYQRNKEEKFRERNRLEGHENRVLSVAFSPDGETIASASDDKTVKLWDLQGKLLQTITGHENYVYGVAFSPDGETIASASRDKTVKLWDLQGKLLQTITGHENWVNAIEFSPGGETIASASDDKTVKLEKNSSKQLLNLRKH
;
A
#
# COMPACT_ATOMS: atom_id res chain seq x y z
N MET A 1 -21.70 -8.04 7.33
CA MET A 1 -21.07 -7.23 6.26
C MET A 1 -22.08 -6.44 5.42
N LYS A 2 -22.92 -7.05 4.56
CA LYS A 2 -23.87 -6.31 3.69
C LYS A 2 -24.76 -5.30 4.41
N ALA A 3 -25.32 -5.66 5.57
CA ALA A 3 -26.15 -4.75 6.38
C ALA A 3 -25.37 -3.51 6.87
N PHE A 4 -24.10 -3.69 7.23
CA PHE A 4 -23.21 -2.60 7.62
C PHE A 4 -22.83 -1.72 6.41
N GLU A 5 -22.55 -2.31 5.25
CA GLU A 5 -22.28 -1.56 4.01
C GLU A 5 -23.49 -0.71 3.58
N TYR A 6 -24.71 -1.24 3.71
CA TYR A 6 -25.93 -0.47 3.47
C TYR A 6 -26.08 0.69 4.46
N LYS A 7 -25.85 0.45 5.75
CA LYS A 7 -25.92 1.52 6.78
C LYS A 7 -24.83 2.57 6.55
N GLN A 8 -23.61 2.19 6.19
CA GLN A 8 -22.55 3.13 5.84
C GLN A 8 -22.86 3.92 4.57
N SER A 9 -23.43 3.27 3.55
CA SER A 9 -23.87 3.95 2.33
C SER A 9 -24.98 4.95 2.62
N GLN A 10 -25.93 4.58 3.49
CA GLN A 10 -26.97 5.47 3.98
C GLN A 10 -26.37 6.66 4.75
N LYS A 11 -25.51 6.41 5.75
CA LYS A 11 -24.84 7.48 6.51
C LYS A 11 -24.03 8.40 5.58
N LYS A 12 -23.35 7.85 4.59
CA LYS A 12 -22.60 8.62 3.58
C LYS A 12 -23.52 9.51 2.76
N ILE A 13 -24.66 9.00 2.29
CA ILE A 13 -25.67 9.81 1.61
C ILE A 13 -26.20 10.89 2.57
N GLU A 14 -26.60 10.53 3.79
CA GLU A 14 -27.08 11.50 4.77
C GLU A 14 -26.07 12.62 5.05
N GLN A 15 -24.77 12.30 5.11
CA GLN A 15 -23.69 13.29 5.23
C GLN A 15 -23.55 14.15 3.98
N GLU A 16 -23.57 13.53 2.78
CA GLU A 16 -23.49 14.25 1.49
C GLU A 16 -24.64 15.25 1.31
N PHE A 17 -25.81 14.96 1.85
CA PHE A 17 -27.01 15.81 1.77
C PHE A 17 -27.25 16.68 3.02
N GLY A 18 -26.42 16.56 4.06
CA GLY A 18 -26.49 17.37 5.28
C GLY A 18 -27.58 17.01 6.28
N PHE A 19 -28.07 15.77 6.23
CA PHE A 19 -28.97 15.22 7.23
C PHE A 19 -28.26 14.78 8.51
N GLN A 20 -26.96 14.48 8.47
CA GLN A 20 -26.13 14.25 9.66
C GLN A 20 -25.47 15.54 10.16
N ALA A 21 -25.73 15.86 11.44
CA ALA A 21 -25.06 16.96 12.13
C ALA A 21 -23.69 16.54 12.65
N PHE A 22 -23.55 15.29 13.12
CA PHE A 22 -22.31 14.78 13.68
C PHE A 22 -21.81 13.57 12.89
N ILE A 23 -20.49 13.48 12.75
CA ILE A 23 -19.82 12.46 11.93
C ILE A 23 -19.25 11.29 12.76
N GLY A 24 -19.26 11.39 14.09
CA GLY A 24 -18.70 10.39 14.99
C GLY A 24 -17.16 10.35 14.93
N ALA A 25 -16.57 9.15 15.00
CA ALA A 25 -15.13 8.96 14.79
C ALA A 25 -14.72 9.00 13.31
N ASN A 26 -15.68 9.16 12.40
CA ASN A 26 -15.42 9.18 10.97
C ASN A 26 -14.76 10.51 10.55
N ARG A 27 -14.25 10.57 9.32
CA ARG A 27 -13.63 11.79 8.78
C ARG A 27 -14.66 12.60 7.98
N LEU A 28 -14.63 13.93 8.12
CA LEU A 28 -15.41 14.84 7.28
C LEU A 28 -15.01 14.67 5.80
N ARG A 29 -16.00 14.51 4.92
CA ARG A 29 -15.83 14.35 3.46
C ARG A 29 -16.53 15.50 2.73
N HIS A 30 -16.06 15.85 1.54
CA HIS A 30 -16.67 16.88 0.68
C HIS A 30 -18.12 16.55 0.29
N ARG A 31 -19.03 17.54 0.34
CA ARG A 31 -20.41 17.40 -0.16
C ARG A 31 -20.48 17.57 -1.68
N LYS A 32 -21.39 16.85 -2.34
CA LYS A 32 -21.72 17.05 -3.76
C LYS A 32 -22.95 17.95 -3.93
N GLN A 33 -23.02 18.63 -5.08
CA GLN A 33 -24.11 19.52 -5.43
C GLN A 33 -25.46 18.78 -5.56
N ASN A 34 -26.52 19.33 -4.95
CA ASN A 34 -27.90 18.89 -5.19
C ASN A 34 -28.37 19.31 -6.59
N ILE A 35 -28.53 18.34 -7.49
CA ILE A 35 -29.07 18.56 -8.85
C ILE A 35 -30.61 18.39 -8.89
N ASN A 36 -31.23 17.93 -7.79
CA ASN A 36 -32.65 17.57 -7.75
C ASN A 36 -33.53 18.74 -7.23
N PRO A 37 -34.47 19.29 -8.04
CA PRO A 37 -35.23 20.50 -7.70
C PRO A 37 -36.30 20.34 -6.60
N THR A 38 -36.58 19.11 -6.14
CA THR A 38 -37.53 18.82 -5.06
C THR A 38 -36.92 18.95 -3.65
N PHE A 39 -35.61 19.07 -3.54
CA PHE A 39 -34.90 19.29 -2.27
C PHE A 39 -34.49 20.76 -2.13
N PRO A 40 -34.29 21.27 -0.90
CA PRO A 40 -33.76 22.62 -0.69
C PRO A 40 -32.50 22.83 -1.53
N LYS A 41 -32.49 23.88 -2.37
CA LYS A 41 -31.35 24.21 -3.22
C LYS A 41 -30.14 24.51 -2.34
N PHE A 42 -29.12 23.65 -2.41
CA PHE A 42 -27.79 23.94 -1.87
C PHE A 42 -27.18 25.05 -2.73
N ASN A 43 -26.95 26.23 -2.15
CA ASN A 43 -26.42 27.38 -2.87
C ASN A 43 -24.90 27.45 -2.64
N PRO A 44 -24.05 27.10 -3.63
CA PRO A 44 -22.60 26.96 -3.44
C PRO A 44 -21.86 28.31 -3.27
N LYS A 45 -22.56 29.43 -3.15
CA LYS A 45 -21.95 30.76 -3.02
C LYS A 45 -21.58 31.14 -1.58
N ASN A 46 -21.91 30.33 -0.58
CA ASN A 46 -21.57 30.60 0.81
C ASN A 46 -20.49 29.61 1.29
N SER A 47 -19.23 30.02 1.17
CA SER A 47 -18.03 29.35 1.71
C SER A 47 -18.02 29.19 3.24
N THR A 48 -19.11 29.54 3.91
CA THR A 48 -19.25 29.54 5.36
C THR A 48 -19.76 28.20 5.88
N GLN A 49 -20.39 27.36 5.05
CA GLN A 49 -21.05 26.12 5.50
C GLN A 49 -20.12 24.91 5.68
N GLU A 50 -19.05 24.74 4.88
CA GLU A 50 -18.10 23.61 5.05
C GLU A 50 -17.10 23.88 6.19
N THR A 51 -16.57 25.10 6.28
CA THR A 51 -15.70 25.52 7.38
C THR A 51 -16.46 25.65 8.71
N SER A 52 -17.77 25.93 8.70
CA SER A 52 -18.59 25.87 9.91
C SER A 52 -18.76 24.46 10.45
N GLU A 53 -18.73 23.42 9.61
CA GLU A 53 -18.87 22.02 10.03
C GLU A 53 -17.66 21.53 10.81
N THR A 54 -16.48 22.09 10.55
CA THR A 54 -15.29 21.84 11.39
C THR A 54 -15.33 22.58 12.71
N GLY A 55 -16.14 23.65 12.82
CA GLY A 55 -16.08 24.60 13.94
C GLY A 55 -14.81 25.47 13.97
N ARG A 56 -13.99 25.42 12.92
CA ARG A 56 -12.66 26.05 12.84
C ARG A 56 -12.61 27.18 11.81
N GLN A 57 -13.71 27.90 11.63
CA GLN A 57 -13.79 29.01 10.67
C GLN A 57 -12.67 30.04 10.90
N PHE A 58 -12.49 30.46 12.15
CA PHE A 58 -11.46 31.42 12.54
C PHE A 58 -10.06 30.90 12.18
N ASP A 59 -9.76 29.64 12.51
CA ASP A 59 -8.44 29.05 12.23
C ASP A 59 -8.17 28.95 10.73
N VAL A 60 -9.17 28.57 9.95
CA VAL A 60 -9.05 28.50 8.49
C VAL A 60 -8.83 29.89 7.90
N GLU A 61 -9.52 30.91 8.38
CA GLU A 61 -9.33 32.29 7.92
C GLU A 61 -7.94 32.83 8.25
N GLU A 62 -7.41 32.54 9.45
CA GLU A 62 -6.07 32.95 9.84
C GLU A 62 -5.00 32.21 9.03
N LEU A 63 -5.17 30.91 8.77
CA LEU A 63 -4.28 30.16 7.89
C LEU A 63 -4.31 30.68 6.44
N LEU A 64 -5.49 31.01 5.91
CA LEU A 64 -5.62 31.64 4.58
C LEU A 64 -4.89 32.98 4.53
N LYS A 65 -4.99 33.79 5.58
CA LYS A 65 -4.27 35.06 5.70
C LYS A 65 -2.76 34.84 5.70
N ARG A 66 -2.25 33.89 6.48
CA ARG A 66 -0.82 33.51 6.47
C ARG A 66 -0.37 32.98 5.11
N LEU A 67 -1.22 32.22 4.40
CA LEU A 67 -0.91 31.72 3.06
C LEU A 67 -0.91 32.81 1.99
N ARG A 68 -1.58 33.95 2.18
CA ARG A 68 -1.51 35.09 1.25
C ARG A 68 -0.25 35.94 1.42
N ASP A 69 0.39 35.86 2.58
CA ASP A 69 1.64 36.54 2.83
C ASP A 69 2.78 35.84 2.05
N ASN A 70 3.39 36.54 1.10
CA ASN A 70 4.44 35.97 0.25
C ASN A 70 5.74 35.67 1.01
N GLN A 71 5.96 36.28 2.18
CA GLN A 71 7.11 35.99 3.04
C GLN A 71 6.93 34.69 3.82
N ARG A 72 5.69 34.26 4.07
CA ARG A 72 5.39 33.01 4.77
C ARG A 72 5.32 31.85 3.77
N LYS A 73 6.43 31.13 3.63
CA LYS A 73 6.54 29.93 2.78
C LYS A 73 6.19 28.62 3.50
N LEU A 74 6.39 28.58 4.81
CA LEU A 74 6.15 27.41 5.64
C LEU A 74 5.16 27.72 6.76
N ILE A 75 4.18 26.84 6.97
CA ILE A 75 3.29 26.86 8.13
C ILE A 75 3.31 25.47 8.76
N VAL A 76 3.46 25.42 10.07
CA VAL A 76 3.45 24.18 10.84
C VAL A 76 2.24 24.20 11.78
N VAL A 77 1.18 23.49 11.41
CA VAL A 77 0.00 23.30 12.24
C VAL A 77 0.26 22.18 13.23
N TYR A 78 0.17 22.48 14.53
CA TYR A 78 0.43 21.48 15.57
C TYR A 78 -0.61 21.54 16.69
N GLY A 79 -0.71 20.44 17.44
CA GLY A 79 -1.59 20.33 18.61
C GLY A 79 -1.84 18.88 19.01
N GLN A 80 -2.60 18.68 20.07
CA GLN A 80 -2.92 17.34 20.59
C GLN A 80 -3.63 16.44 19.58
N SER A 81 -3.60 15.13 19.84
CA SER A 81 -4.44 14.17 19.12
C SER A 81 -5.92 14.52 19.29
N GLY A 82 -6.71 14.47 18.21
CA GLY A 82 -8.16 14.72 18.27
C GLY A 82 -8.63 16.18 18.25
N VAL A 83 -7.72 17.17 18.22
CA VAL A 83 -8.08 18.62 18.12
C VAL A 83 -8.63 19.05 16.75
N GLY A 84 -8.64 18.14 15.78
CA GLY A 84 -9.22 18.38 14.46
C GLY A 84 -8.27 18.90 13.38
N LYS A 85 -6.93 18.75 13.52
CA LYS A 85 -5.93 19.20 12.53
C LYS A 85 -6.26 18.75 11.09
N SER A 86 -6.37 17.44 10.88
CA SER A 86 -6.67 16.88 9.55
C SER A 86 -8.05 17.28 9.03
N SER A 87 -9.04 17.43 9.93
CA SER A 87 -10.38 17.89 9.55
C SER A 87 -10.38 19.36 9.13
N MET A 88 -9.71 20.23 9.88
CA MET A 88 -9.54 21.64 9.54
C MET A 88 -8.81 21.81 8.20
N LEU A 89 -7.75 21.03 7.95
CA LEU A 89 -7.05 21.07 6.67
C LEU A 89 -7.91 20.57 5.50
N GLN A 90 -8.52 19.39 5.63
CA GLN A 90 -9.19 18.72 4.52
C GLN A 90 -10.60 19.24 4.24
N ALA A 91 -11.39 19.48 5.29
CA ALA A 91 -12.78 19.92 5.17
C ALA A 91 -12.95 21.44 5.33
N GLY A 92 -11.90 22.13 5.78
CA GLY A 92 -11.89 23.59 5.90
C GLY A 92 -10.99 24.26 4.87
N LEU A 93 -9.67 24.12 5.06
CA LEU A 93 -8.67 24.88 4.32
C LEU A 93 -8.61 24.54 2.83
N ILE A 94 -8.55 23.25 2.48
CA ILE A 94 -8.51 22.78 1.07
C ILE A 94 -9.70 23.31 0.27
N PRO A 95 -10.98 23.07 0.67
CA PRO A 95 -12.12 23.59 -0.08
C PRO A 95 -12.14 25.12 -0.14
N ALA A 96 -11.73 25.79 0.94
CA ALA A 96 -11.61 27.25 0.93
C ALA A 96 -10.56 27.76 -0.07
N LEU A 97 -9.46 27.03 -0.28
CA LEU A 97 -8.42 27.33 -1.27
C LEU A 97 -8.82 26.95 -2.71
N GLU A 98 -9.61 25.90 -2.90
CA GLU A 98 -10.13 25.52 -4.23
C GLU A 98 -11.13 26.56 -4.76
N GLN A 99 -11.92 27.14 -3.86
CA GLN A 99 -12.96 28.12 -4.22
C GLN A 99 -12.45 29.58 -4.23
N LYS A 100 -11.45 29.92 -3.42
CA LYS A 100 -10.87 31.27 -3.36
C LYS A 100 -9.55 31.33 -4.11
N LEU A 101 -9.45 32.27 -5.04
CA LEU A 101 -8.18 32.58 -5.69
C LEU A 101 -7.19 33.17 -4.67
N ILE A 102 -5.95 32.68 -4.64
CA ILE A 102 -4.83 33.39 -3.99
C ILE A 102 -4.29 34.37 -5.03
N ASP A 103 -4.28 35.67 -4.73
CA ASP A 103 -3.82 36.72 -5.64
C ASP A 103 -4.44 36.63 -7.05
N THR A 104 -5.72 36.25 -7.14
CA THR A 104 -6.48 36.01 -8.40
C THR A 104 -6.02 34.80 -9.24
N ARG A 105 -5.23 33.88 -8.67
CA ARG A 105 -4.71 32.67 -9.34
C ARG A 105 -5.34 31.40 -8.79
N HIS A 106 -5.50 30.40 -9.67
CA HIS A 106 -5.86 29.04 -9.26
C HIS A 106 -4.66 28.37 -8.59
N VAL A 107 -4.89 27.80 -7.41
CA VAL A 107 -3.86 27.13 -6.62
C VAL A 107 -3.85 25.64 -6.95
N VAL A 108 -2.66 25.07 -7.12
CA VAL A 108 -2.46 23.62 -7.20
C VAL A 108 -2.27 23.10 -5.77
N LEU A 109 -3.24 22.33 -5.27
CA LEU A 109 -3.24 21.79 -3.91
C LEU A 109 -2.83 20.33 -3.92
N VAL A 110 -1.70 20.03 -3.30
CA VAL A 110 -1.16 18.65 -3.22
C VAL A 110 -1.22 18.18 -1.78
N LEU A 111 -2.03 17.14 -1.50
CA LEU A 111 -2.18 16.55 -0.17
C LEU A 111 -1.36 15.26 -0.07
N GLN A 112 -0.40 15.22 0.85
CA GLN A 112 0.43 14.06 1.16
C GLN A 112 0.09 13.51 2.55
N ARG A 113 -0.14 12.19 2.62
CA ARG A 113 -0.53 11.49 3.86
C ARG A 113 0.13 10.13 4.06
N VAL A 114 0.73 9.60 3.00
CA VAL A 114 1.39 8.29 3.01
C VAL A 114 2.87 8.55 2.81
N TYR A 115 3.69 8.13 3.77
CA TYR A 115 5.13 8.46 3.77
C TYR A 115 6.02 7.28 3.37
N VAL A 116 5.42 6.13 3.06
CA VAL A 116 6.08 5.01 2.35
C VAL A 116 6.31 5.42 0.90
N GLU A 117 7.57 5.35 0.44
CA GLU A 117 7.98 5.83 -0.89
C GLU A 117 7.44 7.25 -1.18
N TRP A 118 7.58 8.14 -0.20
CA TRP A 118 6.92 9.45 -0.18
C TRP A 118 7.16 10.29 -1.45
N VAL A 119 8.33 10.16 -2.09
CA VAL A 119 8.69 10.86 -3.33
C VAL A 119 7.76 10.46 -4.47
N SER A 120 7.66 9.16 -4.77
CA SER A 120 6.79 8.64 -5.83
C SER A 120 5.32 8.98 -5.57
N ARG A 121 4.88 8.87 -4.31
CA ARG A 121 3.52 9.23 -3.91
C ARG A 121 3.22 10.72 -4.10
N LEU A 122 4.15 11.58 -3.69
CA LEU A 122 4.02 13.03 -3.86
C LEU A 122 3.97 13.42 -5.34
N GLY A 123 4.83 12.82 -6.17
CA GLY A 123 4.86 13.06 -7.61
C GLY A 123 3.56 12.65 -8.30
N LYS A 124 3.00 11.49 -7.94
CA LYS A 124 1.68 11.06 -8.43
C LYS A 124 0.57 12.04 -8.02
N ASN A 125 0.54 12.43 -6.74
CA ASN A 125 -0.44 13.39 -6.24
C ASN A 125 -0.33 14.76 -6.95
N LEU A 126 0.89 15.21 -7.23
CA LEU A 126 1.14 16.45 -7.97
C LEU A 126 0.65 16.35 -9.43
N ALA A 127 0.96 15.25 -10.13
CA ALA A 127 0.51 15.03 -11.51
C ALA A 127 -1.02 15.00 -11.61
N GLU A 128 -1.69 14.27 -10.72
CA GLU A 128 -3.16 14.20 -10.68
C GLU A 128 -3.80 15.57 -10.49
N GLN A 129 -3.23 16.42 -9.64
CA GLN A 129 -3.76 17.75 -9.37
C GLN A 129 -3.50 18.72 -10.52
N LEU A 130 -2.34 18.64 -11.17
CA LEU A 130 -2.04 19.44 -12.37
C LEU A 130 -2.98 19.10 -13.54
N GLN A 131 -3.32 17.81 -13.71
CA GLN A 131 -4.31 17.37 -14.68
C GLN A 131 -5.71 17.92 -14.35
N LYS A 132 -6.14 17.89 -13.08
CA LYS A 132 -7.45 18.41 -12.64
C LYS A 132 -7.56 19.93 -12.81
N THR A 133 -6.57 20.70 -12.36
CA THR A 133 -6.67 22.17 -12.30
C THR A 133 -6.51 22.83 -13.67
N LYS A 134 -5.69 22.28 -14.58
CA LYS A 134 -5.34 22.93 -15.86
C LYS A 134 -5.43 22.04 -17.10
N LYS A 135 -5.82 20.76 -16.97
CA LYS A 135 -5.74 19.75 -18.05
C LYS A 135 -4.33 19.67 -18.68
N LEU A 136 -3.30 19.99 -17.90
CA LEU A 136 -1.92 19.80 -18.33
C LEU A 136 -1.65 18.30 -18.33
N ALA A 137 -1.31 17.74 -19.49
CA ALA A 137 -0.95 16.34 -19.62
C ALA A 137 0.45 16.12 -19.01
N VAL A 138 0.50 15.96 -17.70
CA VAL A 138 1.71 15.60 -16.96
C VAL A 138 1.68 14.08 -16.75
N ASN A 139 2.71 13.38 -17.23
CA ASN A 139 2.85 11.95 -17.00
C ASN A 139 3.34 11.70 -15.56
N SER A 140 2.53 11.03 -14.74
CA SER A 140 2.88 10.69 -13.34
C SER A 140 4.16 9.86 -13.23
N ASP A 141 4.46 9.03 -14.24
CA ASP A 141 5.60 8.11 -14.20
C ASP A 141 6.93 8.85 -14.33
N THR A 142 6.90 10.10 -14.79
CA THR A 142 8.06 10.97 -14.89
C THR A 142 8.38 11.72 -13.60
N LEU A 143 7.47 11.73 -12.61
CA LEU A 143 7.63 12.40 -11.32
C LEU A 143 7.96 11.40 -10.20
N ASN A 144 9.03 10.63 -10.37
CA ASN A 144 9.43 9.58 -9.43
C ASN A 144 10.67 9.91 -8.58
N SER A 145 11.24 11.11 -8.74
CA SER A 145 12.42 11.61 -8.01
C SER A 145 12.19 13.02 -7.45
N THR A 146 12.97 13.41 -6.43
CA THR A 146 12.92 14.75 -5.85
C THR A 146 13.27 15.82 -6.88
N GLU A 147 14.26 15.56 -7.74
CA GLU A 147 14.69 16.47 -8.81
C GLU A 147 13.57 16.69 -9.84
N ALA A 148 12.86 15.63 -10.23
CA ALA A 148 11.75 15.73 -11.17
C ALA A 148 10.58 16.54 -10.58
N ILE A 149 10.24 16.32 -9.31
CA ILE A 149 9.20 17.09 -8.61
C ILE A 149 9.61 18.56 -8.51
N LEU A 150 10.84 18.86 -8.10
CA LEU A 150 11.36 20.22 -8.02
C LEU A 150 11.36 20.92 -9.38
N ALA A 151 11.78 20.25 -10.44
CA ALA A 151 11.72 20.77 -11.81
C ALA A 151 10.28 21.10 -12.23
N GLN A 152 9.32 20.25 -11.86
CA GLN A 152 7.90 20.52 -12.12
C GLN A 152 7.37 21.69 -11.29
N LEU A 153 7.76 21.83 -10.01
CA LEU A 153 7.38 22.98 -9.18
C LEU A 153 7.97 24.29 -9.72
N GLN A 154 9.22 24.28 -10.18
CA GLN A 154 9.82 25.42 -10.86
C GLN A 154 9.11 25.76 -12.18
N ASN A 155 8.64 24.75 -12.92
CA ASN A 155 7.81 24.96 -14.10
C ASN A 155 6.45 25.57 -13.75
N ASN A 156 5.81 25.12 -12.66
CA ASN A 156 4.57 25.72 -12.14
C ASN A 156 4.79 27.20 -11.81
N ASP A 157 5.92 27.54 -11.18
CA ASP A 157 6.29 28.92 -10.85
C ASP A 157 6.42 29.79 -12.11
N LYS A 158 7.11 29.30 -13.16
CA LYS A 158 7.20 29.97 -14.47
C LYS A 158 5.82 30.17 -15.13
N LEU A 159 4.90 29.24 -14.92
CA LEU A 159 3.53 29.31 -15.41
C LEU A 159 2.60 30.15 -14.51
N ASN A 160 3.13 30.80 -13.47
CA ASN A 160 2.37 31.55 -12.47
C ASN A 160 1.28 30.71 -11.79
N LEU A 161 1.60 29.46 -11.45
CA LEU A 161 0.72 28.53 -10.76
C LEU A 161 1.17 28.35 -9.30
N PRO A 162 0.58 29.07 -8.33
CA PRO A 162 0.85 28.85 -6.92
C PRO A 162 0.59 27.41 -6.54
N THR A 163 1.57 26.77 -5.92
CA THR A 163 1.48 25.37 -5.49
C THR A 163 1.57 25.32 -3.97
N VAL A 164 0.56 24.74 -3.32
CA VAL A 164 0.55 24.52 -1.87
C VAL A 164 0.61 23.02 -1.62
N ILE A 165 1.68 22.58 -0.96
CA ILE A 165 1.89 21.18 -0.58
C ILE A 165 1.55 21.02 0.90
N ILE A 166 0.62 20.12 1.20
CA ILE A 166 0.11 19.86 2.55
C ILE A 166 0.56 18.46 2.95
N PHE A 167 1.46 18.37 3.92
CA PHE A 167 1.85 17.14 4.57
C PHE A 167 1.02 16.98 5.86
N ASP A 168 -0.01 16.13 5.81
CA ASP A 168 -0.89 15.87 6.94
C ASP A 168 -0.46 14.59 7.67
N GLN A 169 -0.63 14.57 9.01
CA GLN A 169 -0.11 13.51 9.88
C GLN A 169 1.40 13.28 9.68
N PHE A 170 2.17 14.36 9.62
CA PHE A 170 3.59 14.33 9.29
C PHE A 170 4.44 13.59 10.33
N GLU A 171 3.94 13.36 11.55
CA GLU A 171 4.59 12.47 12.51
C GLU A 171 4.88 11.07 11.93
N GLU A 172 4.05 10.59 11.00
CA GLU A 172 4.20 9.29 10.35
C GLU A 172 5.48 9.20 9.50
N PHE A 173 5.96 10.34 8.97
CA PHE A 173 7.22 10.39 8.24
C PHE A 173 8.39 9.88 9.10
N PHE A 174 8.41 10.22 10.39
CA PHE A 174 9.50 9.85 11.29
C PHE A 174 9.51 8.37 11.66
N PHE A 175 8.35 7.69 11.60
CA PHE A 175 8.27 6.25 11.84
C PHE A 175 8.63 5.44 10.59
N GLU A 176 8.19 5.89 9.42
CA GLU A 176 8.43 5.18 8.16
C GLU A 176 9.84 5.40 7.60
N ASN A 177 10.43 6.57 7.87
CA ASN A 177 11.72 6.97 7.33
C ASN A 177 12.76 7.12 8.46
N THR A 178 13.03 6.01 9.15
CA THR A 178 13.99 5.97 10.27
C THR A 178 15.44 6.18 9.84
N GLU A 179 15.76 5.87 8.59
CA GLU A 179 17.11 6.01 8.04
C GLU A 179 17.56 7.48 7.96
N PRO A 180 18.77 7.82 8.46
CA PRO A 180 19.28 9.19 8.40
C PRO A 180 19.36 9.76 6.97
N GLY A 181 19.60 8.91 5.97
CA GLY A 181 19.64 9.31 4.56
C GLY A 181 18.30 9.85 4.05
N LYS A 182 17.19 9.19 4.40
CA LYS A 182 15.83 9.59 4.01
C LYS A 182 15.40 10.91 4.67
N LYS A 183 15.80 11.12 5.92
CA LYS A 183 15.58 12.40 6.63
C LYS A 183 16.34 13.56 5.98
N ARG A 184 17.60 13.33 5.56
CA ARG A 184 18.39 14.32 4.82
C ARG A 184 17.80 14.63 3.44
N GLU A 185 17.37 13.59 2.72
CA GLU A 185 16.68 13.73 1.43
C GLU A 185 15.46 14.64 1.55
N PHE A 186 14.62 14.43 2.57
CA PHE A 186 13.47 15.30 2.83
C PHE A 186 13.87 16.72 3.26
N ALA A 187 14.89 16.87 4.11
CA ALA A 187 15.36 18.19 4.54
C ALA A 187 15.86 19.04 3.36
N GLN A 188 16.62 18.43 2.44
CA GLN A 188 17.08 19.06 1.21
C GLN A 188 15.89 19.42 0.30
N PHE A 189 14.96 18.49 0.09
CA PHE A 189 13.75 18.75 -0.67
C PHE A 189 12.91 19.90 -0.09
N LEU A 190 12.77 19.96 1.24
CA LEU A 190 12.07 21.03 1.94
C LEU A 190 12.74 22.38 1.68
N GLN A 191 14.06 22.46 1.83
CA GLN A 191 14.85 23.65 1.52
C GLN A 191 14.64 24.11 0.08
N ASP A 192 14.79 23.20 -0.89
CA ASP A 192 14.67 23.51 -2.31
C ASP A 192 13.25 23.97 -2.67
N CYS A 193 12.22 23.42 -2.04
CA CYS A 193 10.85 23.88 -2.23
C CYS A 193 10.61 25.29 -1.68
N LEU A 194 11.20 25.64 -0.53
CA LEU A 194 11.06 26.96 0.09
C LEU A 194 11.74 28.07 -0.74
N ASN A 195 12.75 27.70 -1.55
CA ASN A 195 13.42 28.60 -2.48
C ASN A 195 12.58 28.91 -3.75
N ILE A 196 11.49 28.18 -4.00
CA ILE A 196 10.62 28.42 -5.15
C ILE A 196 9.57 29.48 -4.81
N HIS A 197 9.47 30.53 -5.63
CA HIS A 197 8.74 31.75 -5.30
C HIS A 197 7.23 31.52 -5.02
N LEU A 198 6.52 30.77 -5.84
CA LEU A 198 5.07 30.51 -5.67
C LEU A 198 4.76 29.16 -4.99
N THR A 199 5.74 28.50 -4.39
CA THR A 199 5.55 27.25 -3.63
C THR A 199 5.40 27.54 -2.14
N LYS A 200 4.40 26.92 -1.51
CA LYS A 200 4.14 27.01 -0.07
C LYS A 200 3.94 25.62 0.52
N ILE A 201 4.34 25.45 1.77
CA ILE A 201 4.30 24.16 2.48
C ILE A 201 3.53 24.30 3.78
N ILE A 202 2.67 23.32 4.04
CA ILE A 202 1.98 23.15 5.32
C ILE A 202 2.37 21.79 5.89
N LEU A 203 2.93 21.76 7.10
CA LEU A 203 3.13 20.54 7.86
C LEU A 203 2.07 20.47 8.97
N SER A 204 1.36 19.36 9.08
CA SER A 204 0.45 19.09 10.19
C SER A 204 0.98 17.91 10.98
N LEU A 205 1.28 18.14 12.27
CA LEU A 205 1.83 17.12 13.15
C LEU A 205 1.29 17.22 14.58
N ARG A 206 1.46 16.16 15.36
CA ARG A 206 1.13 16.20 16.79
C ARG A 206 2.17 16.98 17.59
N GLU A 207 1.74 17.59 18.69
CA GLU A 207 2.60 18.44 19.51
C GLU A 207 3.79 17.71 20.14
N ASP A 208 3.61 16.44 20.49
CA ASP A 208 4.67 15.57 21.02
C ASP A 208 5.79 15.28 20.02
N TYR A 209 5.56 15.51 18.71
CA TYR A 209 6.54 15.28 17.64
C TYR A 209 7.20 16.55 17.12
N ILE A 210 6.87 17.74 17.64
CA ILE A 210 7.46 19.02 17.19
C ILE A 210 8.98 19.01 17.32
N HIS A 211 9.50 18.40 18.38
CA HIS A 211 10.93 18.37 18.65
C HIS A 211 11.73 17.66 17.55
N HIS A 212 11.12 16.76 16.77
CA HIS A 212 11.76 16.14 15.62
C HIS A 212 12.01 17.11 14.46
N LEU A 213 11.26 18.21 14.34
CA LEU A 213 11.50 19.23 13.32
C LEU A 213 12.85 19.95 13.52
N LEU A 214 13.39 19.95 14.75
CA LEU A 214 14.74 20.48 15.01
C LEU A 214 15.84 19.71 14.27
N GLU A 215 15.60 18.45 13.91
CA GLU A 215 16.54 17.69 13.08
C GLU A 215 16.70 18.36 11.71
N PHE A 216 15.65 18.96 11.14
CA PHE A 216 15.72 19.62 9.83
C PHE A 216 16.48 20.94 9.87
N ASN A 217 16.41 21.71 10.96
CA ASN A 217 17.27 22.89 11.15
C ASN A 217 18.76 22.54 11.19
N ARG A 218 19.11 21.30 11.55
CA ARG A 218 20.52 20.84 11.61
C ARG A 218 21.00 20.24 10.29
N LEU A 219 20.08 19.68 9.50
CA LEU A 219 20.40 18.89 8.32
C LEU A 219 20.29 19.69 7.01
N GLY A 220 19.49 20.76 6.98
CA GLY A 220 19.34 21.64 5.81
C GLY A 220 19.57 23.11 6.16
N ASP A 221 19.93 23.90 5.15
CA ASP A 221 20.11 25.35 5.29
C ASP A 221 18.81 26.07 4.91
N LEU A 222 17.96 26.28 5.91
CA LEU A 222 16.64 26.88 5.79
C LEU A 222 16.69 28.42 5.98
N GLU A 223 17.62 29.11 5.31
CA GLU A 223 17.78 30.57 5.41
C GLU A 223 16.48 31.34 5.13
N VAL A 224 15.64 30.83 4.20
CA VAL A 224 14.33 31.42 3.84
C VAL A 224 13.41 31.60 5.05
N ILE A 225 13.59 30.78 6.10
CA ILE A 225 12.84 30.86 7.36
C ILE A 225 13.74 31.19 8.55
N ASN A 226 14.88 31.85 8.30
CA ASN A 226 15.89 32.21 9.30
C ASN A 226 16.44 31.02 10.10
N ASN A 227 16.47 29.82 9.51
CA ASN A 227 16.94 28.59 10.17
C ASN A 227 16.20 28.27 11.48
N ASP A 228 14.96 28.76 11.65
CA ASP A 228 14.13 28.52 12.82
C ASP A 228 12.73 28.05 12.45
N ILE A 229 12.59 26.76 12.14
CA ILE A 229 11.30 26.11 11.90
C ILE A 229 10.32 26.20 13.09
N LEU A 230 10.81 26.52 14.30
CA LEU A 230 10.00 26.63 15.51
C LEU A 230 9.60 28.07 15.85
N SER A 231 9.91 29.03 14.97
CA SER A 231 9.47 30.41 15.13
C SER A 231 7.94 30.49 15.22
N LYS A 232 7.44 31.42 16.06
CA LYS A 232 6.00 31.70 16.21
C LYS A 232 5.32 32.12 14.91
N ASP A 233 6.07 32.62 13.93
CA ASP A 233 5.54 32.99 12.62
C ASP A 233 5.20 31.79 11.74
N ILE A 234 5.91 30.67 11.95
CA ILE A 234 5.75 29.41 11.22
C ILE A 234 4.75 28.51 11.96
N LEU A 235 4.91 28.41 13.28
CA LEU A 235 4.07 27.58 14.13
C LEU A 235 2.64 28.16 14.24
N TYR A 236 1.65 27.27 14.11
CA TYR A 236 0.24 27.55 14.33
C TYR A 236 -0.33 26.48 15.28
N TYR A 237 -0.62 26.88 16.51
CA TYR A 237 -1.21 25.99 17.50
C TYR A 237 -2.72 25.85 17.26
N LEU A 238 -3.19 24.60 17.18
CA LEU A 238 -4.60 24.25 17.15
C LEU A 238 -4.98 23.54 18.45
N GLY A 239 -5.72 24.25 19.30
CA GLY A 239 -6.18 23.75 20.60
C GLY A 239 -7.57 23.11 20.57
N ASN A 240 -8.07 22.73 21.74
CA ASN A 240 -9.46 22.32 21.93
C ASN A 240 -10.44 23.50 21.75
N PHE A 241 -11.74 23.24 21.84
CA PHE A 241 -12.75 24.31 21.81
C PHE A 241 -12.97 24.87 23.21
N SER A 242 -13.11 26.18 23.34
CA SER A 242 -13.74 26.76 24.54
C SER A 242 -15.21 26.35 24.62
N GLN A 243 -15.85 26.52 25.77
CA GLN A 243 -17.28 26.23 25.92
C GLN A 243 -18.16 27.05 24.96
N GLU A 244 -17.83 28.33 24.75
CA GLU A 244 -18.54 29.20 23.80
C GLU A 244 -18.38 28.72 22.35
N GLN A 245 -17.15 28.31 21.99
CA GLN A 245 -16.89 27.72 20.68
C GLN A 245 -17.67 26.40 20.54
N GLY A 246 -17.65 25.52 21.55
CA GLY A 246 -18.41 24.27 21.56
C GLY A 246 -19.92 24.48 21.38
N LYS A 247 -20.52 25.45 22.09
CA LYS A 247 -21.94 25.83 21.92
C LYS A 247 -22.21 26.28 20.48
N SER A 248 -21.37 27.16 19.94
CA SER A 248 -21.50 27.66 18.57
C SER A 248 -21.40 26.54 17.52
N VAL A 249 -20.46 25.60 17.72
CA VAL A 249 -20.28 24.45 16.83
C VAL A 249 -21.51 23.54 16.85
N ILE A 250 -22.05 23.20 18.02
CA ILE A 250 -23.25 22.36 18.13
C ILE A 250 -24.44 23.04 17.43
N GLN A 251 -24.64 24.34 17.67
CA GLN A 251 -25.72 25.10 17.05
C GLN A 251 -25.60 25.11 15.52
N GLU A 252 -24.41 25.36 14.98
CA GLU A 252 -24.21 25.45 13.53
C GLU A 252 -24.32 24.07 12.86
N LEU A 253 -23.82 23.00 13.50
CA LEU A 253 -23.98 21.61 13.02
C LEU A 253 -25.45 21.17 12.98
N THR A 254 -26.25 21.55 13.99
CA THR A 254 -27.67 21.19 14.09
C THR A 254 -28.60 22.13 13.31
N LYS A 255 -28.12 23.29 12.88
CA LYS A 255 -28.90 24.31 12.16
C LYS A 255 -29.48 23.82 10.83
N ASN A 256 -28.72 23.05 10.07
CA ASN A 256 -29.14 22.56 8.75
C ASN A 256 -29.57 21.08 8.77
N SER A 257 -29.41 20.38 9.90
CA SER A 257 -29.84 19.00 10.05
C SER A 257 -31.30 18.90 10.49
N GLN A 258 -31.88 17.71 10.34
CA GLN A 258 -33.19 17.37 10.92
C GLN A 258 -33.11 17.14 12.45
N PHE A 259 -31.90 17.07 12.99
CA PHE A 259 -31.64 16.80 14.39
C PHE A 259 -31.48 18.11 15.16
N LYS A 260 -32.58 18.58 15.78
CA LYS A 260 -32.62 19.80 16.57
C LYS A 260 -32.45 19.48 18.05
N ILE A 261 -31.41 20.04 18.66
CA ILE A 261 -31.10 19.91 20.08
C ILE A 261 -31.62 21.16 20.78
N ASP A 262 -32.31 20.98 21.91
CA ASP A 262 -32.78 22.10 22.72
C ASP A 262 -31.61 22.88 23.34
N GLU A 263 -31.80 24.18 23.58
CA GLU A 263 -30.74 25.03 24.12
C GLU A 263 -30.26 24.56 25.50
N ASN A 264 -31.19 24.14 26.37
CA ASN A 264 -30.87 23.59 27.69
C ASN A 264 -29.99 22.33 27.61
N LEU A 265 -30.25 21.45 26.63
CA LEU A 265 -29.43 20.26 26.41
C LEU A 265 -28.05 20.68 25.86
N THR A 266 -27.99 21.65 24.96
CA THR A 266 -26.71 22.16 24.43
C THR A 266 -25.82 22.69 25.55
N GLU A 267 -26.37 23.49 26.47
CA GLU A 267 -25.62 24.03 27.61
C GLU A 267 -25.13 22.94 28.56
N LYS A 268 -25.99 21.98 28.88
CA LYS A 268 -25.62 20.85 29.73
C LYS A 268 -24.54 19.98 29.07
N LEU A 269 -24.68 19.68 27.78
CA LEU A 269 -23.73 18.89 27.01
C LEU A 269 -22.36 19.56 26.95
N VAL A 270 -22.30 20.86 26.63
CA VAL A 270 -21.04 21.65 26.60
C VAL A 270 -20.33 21.59 27.95
N LYS A 271 -21.08 21.75 29.05
CA LYS A 271 -20.53 21.65 30.41
C LYS A 271 -19.99 20.25 30.73
N ASP A 272 -20.73 19.20 30.37
CA ASP A 272 -20.33 17.83 30.64
C ASP A 272 -19.14 17.39 29.77
N LEU A 273 -19.03 17.91 28.55
CA LEU A 273 -17.88 17.71 27.66
C LEU A 273 -16.62 18.41 28.18
N ALA A 274 -16.74 19.64 28.71
CA ALA A 274 -15.61 20.43 29.18
C ALA A 274 -14.94 19.89 30.47
N GLN A 275 -15.74 19.26 31.35
CA GLN A 275 -15.31 18.74 32.66
C GLN A 275 -14.38 19.71 33.43
N GLU A 276 -13.30 19.20 34.03
CA GLU A 276 -12.31 19.95 34.81
C GLU A 276 -11.31 20.73 33.94
N THR A 277 -11.23 20.41 32.65
CA THR A 277 -10.26 21.04 31.72
C THR A 277 -10.75 22.37 31.14
N GLU A 278 -12.02 22.73 31.36
CA GLU A 278 -12.74 23.87 30.75
C GLU A 278 -12.84 23.86 29.21
N ASP A 279 -12.05 23.03 28.56
CA ASP A 279 -11.94 22.83 27.12
C ASP A 279 -12.68 21.57 26.63
N ILE A 280 -13.25 21.65 25.43
CA ILE A 280 -13.98 20.57 24.77
C ILE A 280 -13.14 19.98 23.65
N ARG A 281 -12.88 18.68 23.74
CA ARG A 281 -12.20 17.95 22.68
C ARG A 281 -13.14 17.79 21.47
N PRO A 282 -12.75 18.24 20.26
CA PRO A 282 -13.59 18.15 19.07
C PRO A 282 -14.03 16.72 18.74
N ILE A 283 -13.12 15.75 18.88
CA ILE A 283 -13.43 14.34 18.64
C ILE A 283 -14.49 13.80 19.61
N GLU A 284 -14.41 14.20 20.88
CA GLU A 284 -15.36 13.79 21.91
C GLU A 284 -16.75 14.35 21.59
N LEU A 285 -16.83 15.64 21.22
CA LEU A 285 -18.07 16.28 20.76
C LEU A 285 -18.68 15.55 19.56
N GLN A 286 -17.88 15.12 18.58
CA GLN A 286 -18.38 14.41 17.41
C GLN A 286 -18.90 13.01 17.73
N ILE A 287 -18.22 12.27 18.61
CA ILE A 287 -18.64 10.92 19.03
C ILE A 287 -19.94 11.01 19.85
N VAL A 288 -19.96 11.85 20.88
CA VAL A 288 -21.13 12.03 21.74
C VAL A 288 -22.32 12.57 20.94
N GLY A 289 -22.10 13.59 20.10
CA GLY A 289 -23.14 14.15 19.24
C GLY A 289 -23.69 13.15 18.23
N SER A 290 -22.83 12.30 17.63
CA SER A 290 -23.28 11.24 16.72
C SER A 290 -24.16 10.22 17.43
N GLN A 291 -23.89 9.92 18.70
CA GLN A 291 -24.71 8.98 19.47
C GLN A 291 -26.04 9.61 19.87
N LEU A 292 -26.05 10.88 20.30
CA LEU A 292 -27.28 11.64 20.55
C LEU A 292 -28.19 11.65 19.31
N GLN A 293 -27.61 11.87 18.13
CA GLN A 293 -28.35 11.85 16.88
C GLN A 293 -28.89 10.45 16.55
N THR A 294 -28.10 9.40 16.78
CA THR A 294 -28.51 8.00 16.52
C THR A 294 -29.67 7.56 17.42
N GLU A 295 -29.67 7.99 18.68
CA GLU A 295 -30.71 7.68 19.67
C GLU A 295 -31.86 8.71 19.71
N ASN A 296 -31.78 9.75 18.87
CA ASN A 296 -32.73 10.86 18.83
C ASN A 296 -32.98 11.51 20.21
N ILE A 297 -31.88 11.77 20.93
CA ILE A 297 -31.87 12.45 22.23
C ILE A 297 -31.74 13.96 21.98
N THR A 298 -32.86 14.65 22.01
CA THR A 298 -32.97 16.09 21.69
C THR A 298 -33.23 16.97 22.91
N THR A 299 -33.64 16.38 24.05
CA THR A 299 -34.06 17.10 25.26
C THR A 299 -33.19 16.74 26.45
N ILE A 300 -33.14 17.64 27.44
CA ILE A 300 -32.31 17.45 28.64
C ILE A 300 -32.79 16.29 29.51
N GLU A 301 -34.09 16.01 29.54
CA GLU A 301 -34.68 14.92 30.33
C GLU A 301 -34.18 13.57 29.85
N LYS A 302 -34.26 13.30 28.53
CA LYS A 302 -33.73 12.08 27.93
C LYS A 302 -32.22 11.93 28.11
N TYR A 303 -31.50 13.05 28.14
CA TYR A 303 -30.06 13.03 28.39
C TYR A 303 -29.73 12.68 29.85
N GLN A 304 -30.52 13.16 30.80
CA GLN A 304 -30.36 12.85 32.23
C GLN A 304 -30.79 11.42 32.57
N GLU A 305 -31.70 10.81 31.79
CA GLU A 305 -32.05 9.38 31.91
C GLU A 305 -30.86 8.44 31.69
N LEU A 306 -29.77 8.92 31.09
CA LEU A 306 -28.52 8.15 30.90
C LEU A 306 -27.70 7.98 32.20
N GLY A 307 -28.10 8.61 33.30
CA GLY A 307 -27.49 8.45 34.62
C GLY A 307 -26.47 9.53 34.99
N ASP A 308 -25.56 9.21 35.91
CA ASP A 308 -24.65 10.18 36.53
C ASP A 308 -23.54 10.70 35.59
N ASN A 309 -23.17 9.92 34.57
CA ASN A 309 -22.20 10.31 33.55
C ASN A 309 -22.72 10.03 32.13
N PRO A 310 -23.68 10.84 31.63
CA PRO A 310 -24.31 10.63 30.33
C PRO A 310 -23.33 10.56 29.17
N LYS A 311 -22.23 11.33 29.22
CA LYS A 311 -21.25 11.33 28.13
C LYS A 311 -20.48 10.01 28.04
N ALA A 312 -20.09 9.41 29.17
CA ALA A 312 -19.39 8.14 29.17
C ALA A 312 -20.31 7.04 28.63
N GLU A 313 -21.57 7.04 29.07
CA GLU A 313 -22.60 6.13 28.57
C GLU A 313 -22.77 6.24 27.05
N LEU A 314 -22.79 7.45 26.48
CA LEU A 314 -22.91 7.64 25.03
C LEU A 314 -21.69 7.15 24.26
N VAL A 315 -20.47 7.37 24.77
CA VAL A 315 -19.24 6.84 24.16
C VAL A 315 -19.22 5.31 24.23
N GLU A 316 -19.67 4.74 25.34
CA GLU A 316 -19.78 3.29 25.50
C GLU A 316 -20.82 2.67 24.55
N ARG A 317 -21.98 3.31 24.39
CA ARG A 317 -23.00 2.89 23.43
C ARG A 317 -22.51 2.99 21.99
N TYR A 318 -21.77 4.05 21.67
CA TYR A 318 -21.13 4.18 20.36
C TYR A 318 -20.18 3.01 20.06
N LEU A 319 -19.28 2.67 20.99
CA LEU A 319 -18.37 1.53 20.83
C LEU A 319 -19.11 0.20 20.71
N ALA A 320 -20.15 -0.02 21.53
CA ALA A 320 -20.99 -1.21 21.45
C ALA A 320 -21.76 -1.31 20.13
N GLU A 321 -22.28 -0.20 19.59
CA GLU A 321 -22.97 -0.20 18.32
C GLU A 321 -22.02 -0.65 17.19
N VAL A 322 -20.78 -0.13 17.19
CA VAL A 322 -19.79 -0.52 16.18
C VAL A 322 -19.42 -2.00 16.29
N VAL A 323 -19.19 -2.50 17.52
CA VAL A 323 -18.91 -3.91 17.77
C VAL A 323 -20.09 -4.80 17.36
N LYS A 324 -21.33 -4.36 17.60
CA LYS A 324 -22.54 -5.10 17.20
C LYS A 324 -22.61 -5.33 15.69
N TYR A 325 -22.05 -4.44 14.86
CA TYR A 325 -22.01 -4.67 13.41
C TYR A 325 -21.11 -5.84 12.99
N CYS A 326 -20.18 -6.26 13.84
CA CYS A 326 -19.35 -7.44 13.60
C CYS A 326 -20.16 -8.75 13.68
N GLY A 327 -21.36 -8.73 14.25
CA GLY A 327 -22.20 -9.91 14.50
C GLY A 327 -21.98 -10.47 15.91
N GLU A 328 -23.01 -11.11 16.46
CA GLU A 328 -22.97 -11.70 17.82
C GLU A 328 -21.84 -12.75 17.93
N GLU A 329 -21.58 -13.48 16.85
CA GLU A 329 -20.51 -14.47 16.78
C GLU A 329 -19.09 -13.87 16.86
N ASN A 330 -18.92 -12.59 16.48
CA ASN A 330 -17.63 -11.91 16.47
C ASN A 330 -17.49 -10.84 17.55
N GLU A 331 -18.50 -10.64 18.40
CA GLU A 331 -18.50 -9.58 19.43
C GLU A 331 -17.27 -9.66 20.36
N LYS A 332 -16.95 -10.86 20.84
CA LYS A 332 -15.77 -11.10 21.68
C LYS A 332 -14.48 -10.76 20.94
N SER A 333 -14.36 -11.23 19.70
CA SER A 333 -13.19 -10.97 18.85
C SER A 333 -13.02 -9.48 18.56
N ALA A 334 -14.12 -8.76 18.33
CA ALA A 334 -14.13 -7.33 18.09
C ALA A 334 -13.62 -6.53 19.31
N TRP A 335 -14.12 -6.84 20.52
CA TRP A 335 -13.61 -6.23 21.75
C TRP A 335 -12.14 -6.56 21.99
N LEU A 336 -11.72 -7.80 21.69
CA LEU A 336 -10.33 -8.21 21.81
C LEU A 336 -9.42 -7.43 20.84
N VAL A 337 -9.82 -7.25 19.58
CA VAL A 337 -9.06 -6.42 18.63
C VAL A 337 -8.92 -4.98 19.13
N LEU A 338 -10.00 -4.36 19.61
CA LEU A 338 -9.92 -3.01 20.20
C LEU A 338 -8.95 -2.98 21.37
N MET A 339 -8.99 -3.98 22.26
CA MET A 339 -8.06 -4.09 23.38
C MET A 339 -6.60 -4.21 22.92
N LEU A 340 -6.31 -5.03 21.91
CA LEU A 340 -4.95 -5.21 21.37
C LEU A 340 -4.42 -3.96 20.66
N LEU A 341 -5.30 -3.11 20.16
CA LEU A 341 -4.98 -1.78 19.59
C LEU A 341 -4.87 -0.68 20.67
N THR A 342 -4.82 -1.05 21.94
CA THR A 342 -4.56 -0.16 23.08
C THR A 342 -3.48 -0.73 24.01
N ASP A 343 -2.78 0.12 24.78
CA ASP A 343 -1.77 -0.34 25.76
C ASP A 343 -2.01 0.19 27.20
N GLU A 344 -1.27 -0.36 28.17
CA GLU A 344 -1.38 -0.01 29.61
C GLU A 344 -0.97 1.43 29.91
N ASN A 345 -0.29 2.09 28.97
CA ASN A 345 0.14 3.47 29.06
C ASN A 345 -0.86 4.43 28.41
N ASN A 346 -2.10 3.98 28.13
CA ASN A 346 -3.14 4.73 27.40
C ASN A 346 -2.72 5.18 26.00
N THR A 347 -1.85 4.42 25.34
CA THR A 347 -1.46 4.65 23.95
C THR A 347 -2.24 3.76 22.98
N ARG A 348 -2.05 4.06 21.69
CA ARG A 348 -2.67 3.37 20.56
C ARG A 348 -1.57 2.74 19.68
N PRO A 349 -1.09 1.53 19.99
CA PRO A 349 -0.04 0.87 19.21
C PRO A 349 -0.49 0.59 17.77
N LEU A 350 0.45 0.67 16.84
CA LEU A 350 0.27 0.31 15.44
C LEU A 350 0.59 -1.18 15.26
N LYS A 351 -0.36 -1.97 14.77
CA LYS A 351 -0.23 -3.44 14.66
C LYS A 351 -0.56 -4.00 13.28
N THR A 352 0.12 -5.06 12.87
CA THR A 352 -0.21 -5.84 11.68
C THR A 352 -1.28 -6.90 11.98
N GLN A 353 -1.93 -7.41 10.93
CA GLN A 353 -2.85 -8.55 11.09
C GLN A 353 -2.14 -9.78 11.69
N ALA A 354 -0.89 -10.04 11.31
CA ALA A 354 -0.11 -11.16 11.81
C ALA A 354 0.19 -11.03 13.32
N GLU A 355 0.51 -9.82 13.79
CA GLU A 355 0.71 -9.55 15.22
C GLU A 355 -0.57 -9.77 16.03
N LEU A 356 -1.73 -9.34 15.50
CA LEU A 356 -3.02 -9.58 16.13
C LEU A 356 -3.36 -11.09 16.22
N VAL A 357 -3.08 -11.86 15.17
CA VAL A 357 -3.23 -13.34 15.16
C VAL A 357 -2.23 -14.03 16.10
N LYS A 358 -1.03 -13.47 16.26
CA LYS A 358 -0.02 -14.04 17.18
C LYS A 358 -0.40 -13.84 18.64
N GLU A 359 -1.00 -12.69 18.95
CA GLU A 359 -1.41 -12.33 20.31
C GLU A 359 -2.70 -13.00 20.76
N SER A 360 -3.51 -13.53 19.82
CA SER A 360 -4.71 -14.34 20.10
C SER A 360 -5.13 -15.19 18.90
N GLU A 361 -5.73 -16.37 19.14
CA GLU A 361 -6.16 -17.35 18.12
C GLU A 361 -7.38 -16.89 17.30
N PHE A 362 -7.31 -15.73 16.65
CA PHE A 362 -8.35 -15.31 15.72
C PHE A 362 -8.44 -16.24 14.51
N LYS A 363 -9.65 -16.59 14.08
CA LYS A 363 -9.81 -17.12 12.72
C LYS A 363 -9.56 -15.96 11.75
N VAL A 364 -8.68 -16.17 10.77
CA VAL A 364 -8.24 -15.11 9.82
C VAL A 364 -9.41 -14.36 9.18
N LYS A 365 -10.47 -15.07 8.79
CA LYS A 365 -11.68 -14.48 8.18
C LYS A 365 -12.49 -13.61 9.14
N GLU A 366 -12.54 -13.98 10.42
CA GLU A 366 -13.25 -13.21 11.46
C GLU A 366 -12.51 -11.91 11.74
N LEU A 367 -11.19 -11.98 11.87
CA LEU A 367 -10.33 -10.81 12.07
C LEU A 367 -10.41 -9.84 10.88
N GLU A 368 -10.39 -10.35 9.65
CA GLU A 368 -10.52 -9.52 8.44
C GLU A 368 -11.86 -8.77 8.40
N LEU A 369 -12.96 -9.44 8.76
CA LEU A 369 -14.27 -8.81 8.86
C LEU A 369 -14.29 -7.70 9.93
N VAL A 370 -13.78 -7.98 11.13
CA VAL A 370 -13.72 -7.03 12.24
C VAL A 370 -12.89 -5.80 11.86
N LEU A 371 -11.69 -6.00 11.32
CA LEU A 371 -10.81 -4.90 10.92
C LEU A 371 -11.44 -4.04 9.82
N ASN A 372 -12.08 -4.66 8.82
CA ASN A 372 -12.78 -3.92 7.78
C ASN A 372 -13.92 -3.05 8.36
N ILE A 373 -14.72 -3.58 9.29
CA ILE A 373 -15.79 -2.81 9.94
C ILE A 373 -15.23 -1.67 10.79
N PHE A 374 -14.14 -1.90 11.52
CA PHE A 374 -13.49 -0.85 12.31
C PHE A 374 -12.86 0.26 11.46
N VAL A 375 -12.30 -0.10 10.30
CA VAL A 375 -11.76 0.89 9.35
C VAL A 375 -12.87 1.71 8.73
N GLU A 376 -13.93 1.06 8.23
CA GLU A 376 -15.07 1.74 7.60
C GLU A 376 -15.92 2.55 8.58
N SER A 377 -15.95 2.18 9.86
CA SER A 377 -16.59 2.98 10.92
C SER A 377 -15.76 4.19 11.37
N GLY A 378 -14.50 4.29 10.94
CA GLY A 378 -13.59 5.35 11.39
C GLY A 378 -13.03 5.15 12.80
N LEU A 379 -13.24 3.98 13.42
CA LEU A 379 -12.61 3.64 14.70
C LEU A 379 -11.13 3.31 14.55
N VAL A 380 -10.75 2.67 13.44
CA VAL A 380 -9.40 2.22 13.15
C VAL A 380 -8.88 2.85 11.87
N PHE A 381 -7.64 3.31 11.89
CA PHE A 381 -6.89 3.76 10.74
C PHE A 381 -6.14 2.58 10.12
N LEU A 382 -6.23 2.45 8.79
CA LEU A 382 -5.47 1.50 7.98
C LEU A 382 -4.33 2.25 7.27
N SER A 383 -3.10 1.83 7.53
CA SER A 383 -1.89 2.23 6.79
C SER A 383 -1.52 1.10 5.81
N PRO A 384 -1.68 1.28 4.48
CA PRO A 384 -1.29 0.29 3.49
C PRO A 384 0.24 0.21 3.42
N GLU A 385 0.81 -0.96 3.75
CA GLU A 385 2.25 -1.14 3.90
C GLU A 385 2.76 -2.40 3.20
N LYS A 386 4.04 -2.39 2.80
CA LYS A 386 4.78 -3.57 2.36
C LYS A 386 5.69 -4.04 3.51
N PRO A 387 5.67 -5.33 3.90
CA PRO A 387 4.95 -6.43 3.26
C PRO A 387 3.49 -6.60 3.73
N ALA A 388 3.03 -5.90 4.77
CA ALA A 388 1.69 -6.08 5.33
C ALA A 388 1.08 -4.80 5.89
N ASN A 389 -0.22 -4.62 5.68
CA ASN A 389 -1.04 -3.53 6.20
C ASN A 389 -0.97 -3.41 7.73
N ARG A 390 -0.95 -2.17 8.22
CA ARG A 390 -1.00 -1.85 9.66
C ARG A 390 -2.29 -1.14 10.07
N TYR A 391 -2.67 -1.37 11.32
CA TYR A 391 -3.92 -0.91 11.92
C TYR A 391 -3.62 -0.21 13.24
N GLN A 392 -4.28 0.93 13.48
CA GLN A 392 -4.17 1.69 14.73
C GLN A 392 -5.51 2.31 15.08
N LEU A 393 -5.83 2.44 16.37
CA LEU A 393 -6.99 3.23 16.80
C LEU A 393 -6.85 4.69 16.33
N VAL A 394 -7.92 5.30 15.82
CA VAL A 394 -7.83 6.67 15.26
C VAL A 394 -7.53 7.70 16.36
N HIS A 395 -8.06 7.51 17.57
CA HIS A 395 -7.92 8.45 18.67
C HIS A 395 -7.65 7.78 20.01
N ASP A 396 -6.69 8.35 20.75
CA ASP A 396 -6.27 7.99 22.11
C ASP A 396 -7.37 8.23 23.16
N TYR A 397 -8.25 9.22 22.94
CA TYR A 397 -9.42 9.45 23.78
C TYR A 397 -10.25 8.18 24.05
N LEU A 398 -10.37 7.29 23.06
CA LEU A 398 -11.16 6.07 23.15
C LEU A 398 -10.50 4.97 24.01
N VAL A 399 -9.19 5.07 24.27
CA VAL A 399 -8.40 4.02 24.94
C VAL A 399 -8.94 3.74 26.34
N ALA A 400 -9.23 4.78 27.12
CA ALA A 400 -9.74 4.65 28.48
C ALA A 400 -11.08 3.90 28.52
N PHE A 401 -12.01 4.24 27.62
CA PHE A 401 -13.34 3.61 27.54
C PHE A 401 -13.28 2.16 27.10
N ILE A 402 -12.43 1.85 26.11
CA ILE A 402 -12.19 0.46 25.66
C ILE A 402 -11.67 -0.40 26.82
N ARG A 403 -10.74 0.15 27.61
CA ARG A 403 -10.10 -0.56 28.72
C ARG A 403 -10.98 -0.68 29.96
N GLN A 404 -11.82 0.31 30.24
CA GLN A 404 -12.70 0.29 31.42
C GLN A 404 -13.80 -0.79 31.32
N ARG A 405 -14.42 -0.95 30.15
CA ARG A 405 -15.63 -1.78 29.99
C ARG A 405 -15.38 -3.28 29.99
N LYS A 406 -14.38 -3.72 29.21
CA LYS A 406 -14.08 -5.15 29.00
C LYS A 406 -12.61 -5.50 29.25
N GLY A 407 -11.79 -4.50 29.56
CA GLY A 407 -10.36 -4.70 29.84
C GLY A 407 -10.08 -5.72 30.93
N PRO A 408 -10.74 -5.73 32.10
CA PRO A 408 -10.40 -6.66 33.19
C PRO A 408 -10.74 -8.12 32.84
N GLU A 409 -11.96 -8.36 32.34
CA GLU A 409 -12.47 -9.69 31.97
C GLU A 409 -11.63 -10.30 30.83
N ILE A 410 -11.40 -9.52 29.76
CA ILE A 410 -10.61 -9.97 28.61
C ILE A 410 -9.12 -10.08 28.96
N LEU A 411 -8.55 -9.20 29.80
CA LEU A 411 -7.15 -9.34 30.25
C LEU A 411 -6.98 -10.58 31.13
N GLU A 412 -7.91 -10.86 32.03
CA GLU A 412 -7.85 -12.06 32.86
C GLU A 412 -7.93 -13.30 32.00
N GLU A 413 -8.84 -13.35 31.03
CA GLU A 413 -8.89 -14.44 30.05
C GLU A 413 -7.59 -14.55 29.24
N LEU A 414 -7.04 -13.45 28.70
CA LEU A 414 -5.76 -13.45 27.98
C LEU A 414 -4.59 -13.88 28.87
N LYS A 415 -4.55 -13.46 30.14
CA LYS A 415 -3.54 -13.88 31.12
C LYS A 415 -3.71 -15.34 31.48
N GLN A 416 -4.94 -15.83 31.60
CA GLN A 416 -5.24 -17.25 31.81
C GLN A 416 -4.88 -18.09 30.58
N GLU A 417 -5.16 -17.62 29.36
CA GLU A 417 -4.77 -18.25 28.09
C GLU A 417 -3.24 -18.32 27.98
N LYS A 418 -2.55 -17.20 28.20
CA LYS A 418 -1.08 -17.12 28.19
C LYS A 418 -0.46 -17.98 29.30
N SER A 419 -1.02 -17.99 30.51
CA SER A 419 -0.50 -18.80 31.62
C SER A 419 -0.82 -20.29 31.44
N LYS A 420 -1.99 -20.67 30.92
CA LYS A 420 -2.31 -22.03 30.48
C LYS A 420 -1.36 -22.47 29.38
N ARG A 421 -1.06 -21.62 28.40
CA ARG A 421 -0.09 -21.89 27.32
C ARG A 421 1.31 -22.07 27.88
N GLN A 422 1.75 -21.22 28.82
CA GLN A 422 3.02 -21.37 29.52
C GLN A 422 3.06 -22.62 30.41
N GLN A 423 1.94 -23.00 31.04
CA GLN A 423 1.83 -24.20 31.85
C GLN A 423 1.76 -25.47 31.00
N LEU A 424 1.09 -25.44 29.85
CA LEU A 424 1.07 -26.49 28.84
C LEU A 424 2.48 -26.66 28.26
N GLN A 425 3.15 -25.57 27.89
CA GLN A 425 4.56 -25.59 27.52
C GLN A 425 5.42 -26.19 28.64
N LYS A 426 5.24 -25.76 29.89
CA LYS A 426 5.98 -26.31 31.06
C LYS A 426 5.62 -27.75 31.40
N ARG A 427 4.38 -28.22 31.13
CA ARG A 427 3.94 -29.61 31.33
C ARG A 427 4.44 -30.51 30.22
N VAL A 428 4.43 -30.05 28.97
CA VAL A 428 5.09 -30.71 27.85
C VAL A 428 6.60 -30.83 28.13
N VAL A 429 7.21 -29.80 28.73
CA VAL A 429 8.61 -29.82 29.20
C VAL A 429 8.82 -30.72 30.43
N ARG A 430 7.84 -30.92 31.33
CA ARG A 430 7.98 -31.80 32.52
C ARG A 430 7.72 -33.27 32.23
N VAL A 431 6.73 -33.58 31.38
CA VAL A 431 6.44 -34.94 30.91
C VAL A 431 7.60 -35.45 30.05
N SER A 432 8.37 -34.57 29.42
CA SER A 432 9.56 -34.92 28.62
C SER A 432 10.83 -35.20 29.44
N VAL A 433 10.85 -34.98 30.76
CA VAL A 433 12.02 -35.35 31.61
C VAL A 433 11.99 -36.84 32.00
N GLY A 434 10.80 -37.45 32.10
CA GLY A 434 10.66 -38.88 32.43
C GLY A 434 10.86 -39.83 31.24
N ALA A 435 10.81 -39.30 30.02
CA ALA A 435 11.13 -40.05 28.82
C ALA A 435 12.56 -39.67 28.41
N ALA A 436 13.53 -40.51 28.72
CA ALA A 436 14.86 -40.47 28.10
C ALA A 436 14.82 -40.61 26.55
N LEU A 437 13.63 -40.66 25.94
CA LEU A 437 13.34 -40.43 24.52
C LEU A 437 13.23 -38.94 24.12
N GLY A 438 13.38 -38.01 25.07
CA GLY A 438 13.28 -36.57 24.91
C GLY A 438 14.41 -35.88 24.11
N MET A 439 15.25 -36.63 23.37
CA MET A 439 16.19 -36.04 22.40
C MET A 439 15.62 -35.95 20.97
N ALA A 440 14.55 -36.66 20.64
CA ALA A 440 13.91 -36.54 19.32
C ALA A 440 12.88 -35.39 19.24
N VAL A 441 12.28 -35.00 20.37
CA VAL A 441 11.25 -33.93 20.43
C VAL A 441 11.86 -32.53 20.55
N LEU A 442 13.11 -32.42 21.01
CA LEU A 442 13.84 -31.14 21.04
C LEU A 442 14.19 -30.61 19.63
N ALA A 443 14.37 -31.50 18.66
CA ALA A 443 14.47 -31.09 17.25
C ALA A 443 13.09 -30.68 16.70
N GLY A 444 12.00 -31.34 17.11
CA GLY A 444 10.64 -31.07 16.65
C GLY A 444 10.12 -29.66 16.97
N GLY A 445 10.43 -29.09 18.13
CA GLY A 445 9.94 -27.76 18.50
C GLY A 445 10.65 -26.60 17.79
N MET A 446 11.99 -26.69 17.66
CA MET A 446 12.77 -25.73 16.87
C MET A 446 12.57 -25.93 15.37
N THR A 447 12.38 -27.17 14.91
CA THR A 447 12.02 -27.41 13.50
C THR A 447 10.59 -27.03 13.22
N ILE A 448 9.60 -27.17 14.13
CA ILE A 448 8.23 -26.69 13.90
C ILE A 448 8.23 -25.17 13.88
N PHE A 449 8.90 -24.46 14.80
CA PHE A 449 9.00 -23.00 14.76
C PHE A 449 9.77 -22.49 13.53
N ALA A 450 10.90 -23.10 13.18
CA ALA A 450 11.62 -22.77 11.95
C ALA A 450 10.84 -23.19 10.70
N LEU A 451 10.06 -24.28 10.74
CA LEU A 451 9.16 -24.69 9.65
C LEU A 451 7.91 -23.82 9.60
N GLU A 452 7.44 -23.22 10.70
CA GLU A 452 6.31 -22.30 10.73
C GLU A 452 6.74 -20.94 10.22
N GLU A 453 7.88 -20.42 10.67
CA GLU A 453 8.49 -19.17 10.19
C GLU A 453 8.93 -19.29 8.73
N HIS A 454 9.49 -20.43 8.32
CA HIS A 454 9.80 -20.74 6.92
C HIS A 454 8.56 -21.10 6.09
N LYS A 455 7.47 -21.63 6.70
CA LYS A 455 6.17 -21.80 6.02
C LYS A 455 5.44 -20.46 5.90
N GLU A 456 5.62 -19.52 6.82
CA GLU A 456 5.04 -18.18 6.79
C GLU A 456 5.80 -17.27 5.83
N SER A 457 7.15 -17.29 5.84
CA SER A 457 7.96 -16.67 4.78
C SER A 457 7.56 -17.24 3.43
N ARG A 458 7.50 -18.58 3.29
CA ARG A 458 7.03 -19.19 2.04
C ARG A 458 5.56 -18.94 1.74
N ARG A 459 4.70 -18.64 2.71
CA ARG A 459 3.28 -18.27 2.47
C ARG A 459 3.16 -16.81 2.04
N ALA A 460 3.95 -15.92 2.63
CA ALA A 460 4.06 -14.52 2.25
C ALA A 460 4.68 -14.40 0.86
N GLU A 461 5.78 -15.09 0.59
CA GLU A 461 6.38 -15.24 -0.75
C GLU A 461 5.37 -15.83 -1.74
N ARG A 462 4.65 -16.90 -1.38
CA ARG A 462 3.56 -17.45 -2.22
C ARG A 462 2.44 -16.43 -2.46
N GLN A 463 2.10 -15.60 -1.49
CA GLN A 463 1.09 -14.54 -1.65
C GLN A 463 1.62 -13.40 -2.52
N THR A 464 2.91 -13.04 -2.42
CA THR A 464 3.56 -12.06 -3.30
C THR A 464 3.61 -12.56 -4.73
N ILE A 465 4.00 -13.82 -4.99
CA ILE A 465 4.01 -14.42 -6.32
C ILE A 465 2.58 -14.48 -6.91
N ILE A 466 1.56 -14.78 -6.08
CA ILE A 466 0.15 -14.79 -6.52
C ILE A 466 -0.38 -13.36 -6.75
N ALA A 467 0.04 -12.38 -5.94
CA ALA A 467 -0.34 -10.98 -6.09
C ALA A 467 0.32 -10.37 -7.33
N GLU A 468 1.62 -10.58 -7.54
CA GLU A 468 2.37 -10.23 -8.74
C GLU A 468 1.77 -10.91 -9.97
N ALA A 469 1.29 -12.16 -9.88
CA ALA A 469 0.58 -12.82 -10.97
C ALA A 469 -0.81 -12.23 -11.28
N ASN A 470 -1.54 -11.74 -10.26
CA ASN A 470 -2.84 -11.08 -10.44
C ASN A 470 -2.67 -9.63 -10.93
N GLU A 471 -1.63 -8.95 -10.47
CA GLU A 471 -1.19 -7.63 -10.92
C GLU A 471 -0.72 -7.69 -12.36
N SER A 472 0.14 -8.66 -12.71
CA SER A 472 0.50 -9.00 -14.09
C SER A 472 -0.74 -9.17 -14.98
N ARG A 473 -1.75 -9.88 -14.49
CA ARG A 473 -3.02 -10.05 -15.20
C ARG A 473 -3.80 -8.74 -15.33
N GLY A 474 -3.80 -7.90 -14.30
CA GLY A 474 -4.44 -6.57 -14.31
C GLY A 474 -3.76 -5.59 -15.26
N LEU A 475 -2.43 -5.54 -15.24
CA LEU A 475 -1.58 -4.75 -16.13
C LEU A 475 -1.75 -5.21 -17.60
N SER A 476 -1.77 -6.53 -17.82
CA SER A 476 -2.01 -7.11 -19.14
C SER A 476 -3.41 -6.79 -19.71
N ILE A 477 -4.42 -6.67 -18.85
CA ILE A 477 -5.81 -6.33 -19.24
C ILE A 477 -5.99 -4.82 -19.46
N SER A 478 -5.22 -3.98 -18.76
CA SER A 478 -5.33 -2.52 -18.79
C SER A 478 -4.52 -1.84 -19.90
N GLY A 479 -3.68 -2.59 -20.62
CA GLY A 479 -2.90 -2.09 -21.76
C GLY A 479 -1.39 -1.97 -21.49
N GLU A 480 -0.97 -2.08 -20.22
CA GLU A 480 0.44 -2.06 -19.79
C GLU A 480 1.08 -3.46 -19.94
N ARG A 481 1.20 -3.89 -21.20
CA ARG A 481 1.56 -5.27 -21.58
C ARG A 481 2.98 -5.68 -21.16
N TRP A 482 3.95 -4.77 -21.25
CA TRP A 482 5.35 -5.08 -20.92
C TRP A 482 5.57 -5.23 -19.42
N ASP A 483 4.96 -4.35 -18.62
CA ASP A 483 4.98 -4.47 -17.17
C ASP A 483 4.24 -5.73 -16.73
N GLY A 484 3.07 -5.99 -17.34
CA GLY A 484 2.36 -7.25 -17.13
C GLY A 484 3.18 -8.51 -17.45
N LEU A 485 4.00 -8.48 -18.51
CA LEU A 485 4.87 -9.60 -18.91
C LEU A 485 6.10 -9.72 -18.01
N MET A 486 6.77 -8.62 -17.70
CA MET A 486 7.95 -8.59 -16.82
C MET A 486 7.57 -9.06 -15.42
N THR A 487 6.47 -8.55 -14.86
CA THR A 487 5.93 -9.00 -13.58
C THR A 487 5.51 -10.48 -13.62
N ALA A 488 4.98 -10.98 -14.75
CA ALA A 488 4.69 -12.42 -14.89
C ALA A 488 5.97 -13.28 -14.91
N MET A 489 7.01 -12.81 -15.61
CA MET A 489 8.30 -13.50 -15.73
C MET A 489 9.05 -13.48 -14.41
N GLU A 490 9.04 -12.37 -13.69
CA GLU A 490 9.62 -12.23 -12.35
C GLU A 490 8.89 -13.13 -11.34
N ALA A 491 7.55 -13.15 -11.36
CA ALA A 491 6.76 -14.04 -10.52
C ALA A 491 7.07 -15.52 -10.83
N ARG A 492 7.30 -15.86 -12.12
CA ARG A 492 7.66 -17.21 -12.55
C ARG A 492 9.12 -17.57 -12.20
N GLN A 493 10.04 -16.63 -12.30
CA GLN A 493 11.45 -16.80 -11.94
C GLN A 493 11.57 -17.07 -10.43
N LYS A 494 10.93 -16.25 -9.59
CA LYS A 494 10.82 -16.49 -8.14
C LYS A 494 10.18 -17.84 -7.81
N GLN A 495 9.17 -18.26 -8.58
CA GLN A 495 8.55 -19.58 -8.42
C GLN A 495 9.53 -20.75 -8.69
N ILE A 496 10.43 -20.58 -9.68
CA ILE A 496 11.45 -21.57 -10.06
C ILE A 496 12.56 -21.60 -9.01
N ASP A 497 13.03 -20.43 -8.59
CA ASP A 497 14.11 -20.27 -7.60
C ASP A 497 13.74 -20.89 -6.24
N ASP A 498 12.46 -20.83 -5.85
CA ASP A 498 11.96 -21.38 -4.59
C ASP A 498 11.42 -22.84 -4.66
N GLN A 499 11.63 -23.54 -5.78
CA GLN A 499 11.21 -24.95 -6.01
C GLN A 499 9.72 -25.23 -5.69
N PHE A 500 8.81 -24.35 -6.09
CA PHE A 500 7.39 -24.49 -5.82
C PHE A 500 6.67 -25.40 -6.84
N GLU A 501 6.14 -26.56 -6.41
CA GLU A 501 5.40 -27.47 -7.31
C GLU A 501 4.15 -26.82 -7.93
N PRO A 502 3.92 -27.00 -9.25
CA PRO A 502 2.81 -26.39 -9.95
C PRO A 502 1.47 -27.01 -9.51
N THR A 503 0.75 -26.32 -8.63
CA THR A 503 -0.67 -26.60 -8.35
C THR A 503 -1.59 -25.92 -9.36
N ASP A 504 -2.89 -26.21 -9.36
CA ASP A 504 -3.92 -25.68 -10.29
C ASP A 504 -4.02 -24.12 -10.33
N LYS A 505 -3.31 -23.42 -9.43
CA LYS A 505 -3.07 -21.95 -9.49
C LYS A 505 -1.96 -21.55 -10.48
N ALA A 506 -1.02 -22.44 -10.82
CA ALA A 506 -0.03 -22.24 -11.88
C ALA A 506 -0.71 -22.03 -13.24
N SER A 507 -1.88 -22.64 -13.49
CA SER A 507 -2.74 -22.34 -14.65
C SER A 507 -3.14 -20.86 -14.76
N LYS A 508 -3.07 -20.06 -13.69
CA LYS A 508 -3.35 -18.62 -13.73
C LYS A 508 -2.13 -17.79 -14.17
N ILE A 509 -0.92 -18.16 -13.75
CA ILE A 509 0.34 -17.57 -14.23
C ILE A 509 0.54 -17.93 -15.71
N THR A 510 0.35 -19.20 -16.07
CA THR A 510 0.42 -19.66 -17.46
C THR A 510 -0.68 -19.01 -18.32
N ASN A 511 -1.88 -18.76 -17.78
CA ASN A 511 -2.91 -17.99 -18.50
C ASN A 511 -2.62 -16.50 -18.56
N ALA A 512 -1.99 -15.88 -17.56
CA ALA A 512 -1.59 -14.47 -17.60
C ALA A 512 -0.48 -14.26 -18.63
N LEU A 513 0.53 -15.15 -18.67
CA LEU A 513 1.52 -15.21 -19.74
C LEU A 513 0.87 -15.46 -21.11
N ARG A 514 -0.10 -16.37 -21.20
CA ARG A 514 -0.84 -16.63 -22.45
C ARG A 514 -1.69 -15.43 -22.88
N VAL A 515 -2.27 -14.70 -21.95
CA VAL A 515 -3.02 -13.45 -22.20
C VAL A 515 -2.07 -12.34 -22.66
N ALA A 516 -0.97 -12.12 -21.94
CA ALA A 516 0.06 -11.15 -22.29
C ALA A 516 0.74 -11.46 -23.63
N VAL A 517 0.83 -12.73 -24.06
CA VAL A 517 1.41 -13.12 -25.35
C VAL A 517 0.39 -13.12 -26.50
N TYR A 518 -0.85 -13.58 -26.27
CA TYR A 518 -1.81 -13.85 -27.35
C TYR A 518 -3.06 -12.93 -27.39
N GLN A 519 -3.33 -12.10 -26.39
CA GLN A 519 -4.55 -11.28 -26.38
C GLN A 519 -4.40 -10.03 -27.25
N ARG A 520 -5.16 -10.01 -28.35
CA ARG A 520 -5.26 -8.94 -29.37
C ARG A 520 -5.83 -7.66 -28.76
N ASN A 521 -4.99 -6.66 -28.48
CA ASN A 521 -5.43 -5.26 -28.46
C ASN A 521 -5.29 -4.66 -29.87
N LYS A 522 -6.33 -3.98 -30.33
CA LYS A 522 -6.52 -3.56 -31.72
C LYS A 522 -5.62 -2.39 -32.16
N GLU A 523 -4.92 -1.75 -31.22
CA GLU A 523 -4.33 -0.42 -31.43
C GLU A 523 -2.80 -0.29 -31.20
N GLU A 524 -2.07 -1.32 -30.73
CA GLU A 524 -0.60 -1.21 -30.55
C GLU A 524 0.24 -2.25 -31.33
N LYS A 525 1.39 -1.77 -31.84
CA LYS A 525 2.24 -2.39 -32.88
C LYS A 525 3.16 -3.54 -32.40
N PHE A 526 2.68 -4.50 -31.62
CA PHE A 526 3.30 -5.84 -31.62
C PHE A 526 2.46 -6.78 -32.47
N ARG A 527 2.78 -6.82 -33.76
CA ARG A 527 2.22 -7.82 -34.68
C ARG A 527 3.13 -9.03 -34.63
N GLU A 528 2.55 -10.21 -34.46
CA GLU A 528 3.18 -11.44 -34.92
C GLU A 528 3.69 -11.17 -36.36
N ARG A 529 5.01 -11.06 -36.51
CA ARG A 529 5.62 -10.79 -37.82
C ARG A 529 5.62 -12.07 -38.65
N ASN A 530 5.66 -13.23 -37.99
CA ASN A 530 5.78 -14.52 -38.65
C ASN A 530 5.41 -15.70 -37.74
N ARG A 531 5.11 -16.84 -38.38
CA ARG A 531 4.99 -18.16 -37.75
C ARG A 531 5.94 -19.14 -38.44
N LEU A 532 6.80 -19.78 -37.63
CA LEU A 532 7.69 -20.85 -38.06
C LEU A 532 6.94 -22.18 -37.98
N GLU A 533 6.17 -22.50 -39.02
CA GLU A 533 5.41 -23.74 -39.11
C GLU A 533 6.24 -24.82 -39.80
N GLY A 534 6.39 -25.99 -39.16
CA GLY A 534 7.10 -27.12 -39.79
C GLY A 534 7.66 -28.20 -38.86
N HIS A 535 7.65 -28.00 -37.54
CA HIS A 535 7.87 -29.09 -36.58
C HIS A 535 6.60 -29.93 -36.41
N GLU A 536 6.76 -31.24 -36.23
CA GLU A 536 5.63 -32.18 -36.10
C GLU A 536 5.19 -32.41 -34.65
N ASN A 537 5.96 -31.88 -33.69
CA ASN A 537 5.70 -32.01 -32.26
C ASN A 537 6.15 -30.74 -31.50
N ARG A 538 6.08 -30.76 -30.17
CA ARG A 538 6.38 -29.59 -29.31
C ARG A 538 7.80 -29.09 -29.54
N VAL A 539 7.93 -27.79 -29.79
CA VAL A 539 9.22 -27.09 -29.80
C VAL A 539 9.60 -26.75 -28.36
N LEU A 540 10.80 -27.15 -27.95
CA LEU A 540 11.26 -27.14 -26.56
C LEU A 540 12.33 -26.07 -26.29
N SER A 541 13.10 -25.70 -27.31
CA SER A 541 14.16 -24.71 -27.20
C SER A 541 14.35 -23.97 -28.52
N VAL A 542 14.77 -22.70 -28.43
CA VAL A 542 15.10 -21.83 -29.57
C VAL A 542 16.36 -21.03 -29.28
N ALA A 543 17.17 -20.77 -30.30
CA ALA A 543 18.37 -19.95 -30.21
C ALA A 543 18.52 -19.06 -31.46
N PHE A 544 19.00 -17.83 -31.27
CA PHE A 544 19.44 -16.98 -32.37
C PHE A 544 20.91 -17.25 -32.67
N SER A 545 21.29 -17.16 -33.94
CA SER A 545 22.69 -17.07 -34.34
C SER A 545 23.30 -15.74 -33.84
N PRO A 546 24.62 -15.67 -33.62
CA PRO A 546 25.28 -14.46 -33.13
C PRO A 546 25.14 -13.24 -34.05
N ASP A 547 25.00 -13.46 -35.36
CA ASP A 547 24.71 -12.41 -36.35
C ASP A 547 23.23 -11.96 -36.35
N GLY A 548 22.35 -12.70 -35.65
CA GLY A 548 20.92 -12.44 -35.57
C GLY A 548 20.13 -12.80 -36.83
N GLU A 549 20.72 -13.43 -37.84
CA GLU A 549 20.06 -13.71 -39.13
C GLU A 549 19.35 -15.07 -39.18
N THR A 550 19.76 -16.01 -38.33
CA THR A 550 19.25 -17.39 -38.31
C THR A 550 18.66 -17.74 -36.94
N ILE A 551 17.58 -18.50 -36.94
CA ILE A 551 16.96 -19.08 -35.74
C ILE A 551 17.14 -20.59 -35.79
N ALA A 552 17.57 -21.20 -34.70
CA ALA A 552 17.52 -22.65 -34.51
C ALA A 552 16.39 -23.01 -33.54
N SER A 553 15.67 -24.11 -33.80
CA SER A 553 14.62 -24.64 -32.92
C SER A 553 14.79 -26.13 -32.72
N ALA A 554 14.68 -26.61 -31.47
CA ALA A 554 14.74 -28.01 -31.08
C ALA A 554 13.37 -28.53 -30.65
N SER A 555 13.05 -29.79 -30.99
CA SER A 555 11.69 -30.33 -30.88
C SER A 555 11.63 -31.78 -30.39
N ASP A 556 10.47 -32.13 -29.84
CA ASP A 556 10.03 -33.50 -29.52
C ASP A 556 9.93 -34.38 -30.78
N ASP A 557 9.92 -33.80 -31.99
CA ASP A 557 9.98 -34.57 -33.25
C ASP A 557 11.39 -35.12 -33.56
N LYS A 558 12.34 -34.97 -32.61
CA LYS A 558 13.72 -35.45 -32.67
C LYS A 558 14.61 -34.67 -33.63
N THR A 559 14.15 -33.52 -34.12
CA THR A 559 14.90 -32.69 -35.08
C THR A 559 15.27 -31.34 -34.49
N VAL A 560 16.31 -30.75 -35.06
CA VAL A 560 16.59 -29.31 -34.96
C VAL A 560 16.32 -28.69 -36.32
N LYS A 561 15.60 -27.56 -36.37
CA LYS A 561 15.35 -26.82 -37.62
C LYS A 561 15.99 -25.45 -37.58
N LEU A 562 16.52 -25.02 -38.73
CA LEU A 562 17.08 -23.69 -38.94
C LEU A 562 16.15 -22.86 -39.80
N TRP A 563 15.97 -21.59 -39.45
CA TRP A 563 15.03 -20.69 -40.07
C TRP A 563 15.66 -19.33 -40.35
N ASP A 564 15.25 -18.68 -41.43
CA ASP A 564 15.49 -17.25 -41.58
C ASP A 564 14.46 -16.42 -40.79
N LEU A 565 14.73 -15.13 -40.64
CA LEU A 565 13.82 -14.19 -39.97
C LEU A 565 12.48 -14.02 -40.72
N GLN A 566 12.43 -14.38 -42.01
CA GLN A 566 11.25 -14.36 -42.87
C GLN A 566 10.44 -15.65 -42.79
N GLY A 567 10.78 -16.55 -41.87
CA GLY A 567 9.97 -17.70 -41.54
C GLY A 567 10.26 -18.95 -42.35
N LYS A 568 11.22 -18.87 -43.28
CA LYS A 568 11.55 -19.94 -44.21
C LYS A 568 12.42 -20.97 -43.50
N LEU A 569 12.05 -22.23 -43.63
CA LEU A 569 12.88 -23.35 -43.22
C LEU A 569 14.14 -23.42 -44.12
N LEU A 570 15.30 -23.19 -43.52
CA LEU A 570 16.61 -23.27 -44.17
C LEU A 570 17.15 -24.70 -44.13
N GLN A 571 17.04 -25.37 -42.98
CA GLN A 571 17.54 -26.73 -42.83
C GLN A 571 16.76 -27.53 -41.78
N THR A 572 16.64 -28.84 -41.98
CA THR A 572 16.20 -29.79 -40.94
C THR A 572 17.36 -30.73 -40.62
N ILE A 573 17.82 -30.68 -39.37
CA ILE A 573 18.91 -31.48 -38.84
C ILE A 573 18.30 -32.70 -38.15
N THR A 574 18.56 -33.87 -38.72
CA THR A 574 18.10 -35.17 -38.23
C THR A 574 19.27 -36.00 -37.75
N GLY A 575 19.10 -36.72 -36.64
CA GLY A 575 20.10 -37.66 -36.15
C GLY A 575 20.12 -37.88 -34.64
N HIS A 576 19.26 -37.20 -33.89
CA HIS A 576 18.91 -37.61 -32.53
C HIS A 576 17.88 -38.75 -32.56
N GLU A 577 18.01 -39.69 -31.63
CA GLU A 577 17.13 -40.86 -31.56
C GLU A 577 15.85 -40.60 -30.74
N ASN A 578 15.84 -39.48 -30.02
CA ASN A 578 14.80 -39.07 -29.09
C ASN A 578 14.68 -37.53 -29.02
N TYR A 579 13.82 -37.03 -28.14
CA TYR A 579 13.45 -35.62 -28.05
C TYR A 579 14.65 -34.70 -27.84
N VAL A 580 14.69 -33.59 -28.56
CA VAL A 580 15.77 -32.60 -28.43
C VAL A 580 15.29 -31.49 -27.50
N TYR A 581 15.94 -31.37 -26.33
CA TYR A 581 15.55 -30.43 -25.28
C TYR A 581 16.24 -29.08 -25.39
N GLY A 582 17.47 -29.04 -25.90
CA GLY A 582 18.27 -27.81 -25.97
C GLY A 582 18.92 -27.63 -27.32
N VAL A 583 19.05 -26.38 -27.76
CA VAL A 583 19.86 -25.98 -28.91
C VAL A 583 20.62 -24.69 -28.60
N ALA A 584 21.87 -24.58 -29.05
CA ALA A 584 22.70 -23.40 -28.90
C ALA A 584 23.60 -23.19 -30.13
N PHE A 585 23.88 -21.92 -30.46
CA PHE A 585 24.90 -21.56 -31.44
C PHE A 585 26.25 -21.37 -30.75
N SER A 586 27.33 -21.73 -31.45
CA SER A 586 28.67 -21.29 -31.10
C SER A 586 28.80 -19.77 -31.27
N PRO A 587 29.69 -19.09 -30.52
CA PRO A 587 29.87 -17.64 -30.64
C PRO A 587 30.33 -17.15 -32.02
N ASP A 588 30.95 -18.01 -32.83
CA ASP A 588 31.31 -17.73 -34.22
C ASP A 588 30.16 -17.98 -35.21
N GLY A 589 29.04 -18.54 -34.75
CA GLY A 589 27.86 -18.85 -35.56
C GLY A 589 28.04 -20.05 -36.51
N GLU A 590 29.21 -20.68 -36.58
CA GLU A 590 29.51 -21.74 -37.55
C GLU A 590 29.03 -23.13 -37.08
N THR A 591 28.78 -23.32 -35.78
CA THR A 591 28.43 -24.61 -35.16
C THR A 591 27.16 -24.52 -34.34
N ILE A 592 26.36 -25.58 -34.38
CA ILE A 592 25.17 -25.76 -33.54
C ILE A 592 25.41 -26.91 -32.58
N ALA A 593 25.07 -26.73 -31.30
CA ALA A 593 25.01 -27.81 -30.33
C ALA A 593 23.56 -28.14 -30.00
N SER A 594 23.25 -29.42 -29.85
CA SER A 594 21.94 -29.89 -29.42
C SER A 594 22.04 -30.93 -28.31
N ALA A 595 21.16 -30.81 -27.32
CA ALA A 595 21.05 -31.72 -26.17
C ALA A 595 19.74 -32.49 -26.22
N SER A 596 19.81 -33.80 -25.94
CA SER A 596 18.69 -34.72 -26.19
C SER A 596 18.43 -35.69 -25.06
N ARG A 597 17.19 -36.18 -25.05
CA ARG A 597 16.71 -37.30 -24.24
C ARG A 597 17.44 -38.61 -24.56
N ASP A 598 18.08 -38.72 -25.72
CA ASP A 598 18.93 -39.86 -26.07
C ASP A 598 20.25 -39.91 -25.28
N LYS A 599 20.42 -39.01 -24.30
CA LYS A 599 21.57 -38.90 -23.39
C LYS A 599 22.84 -38.38 -24.07
N THR A 600 22.71 -37.83 -25.27
CA THR A 600 23.84 -37.29 -26.04
C THR A 600 23.72 -35.80 -26.26
N VAL A 601 24.87 -35.17 -26.42
CA VAL A 601 25.02 -33.86 -27.04
C VAL A 601 25.55 -34.07 -28.45
N LYS A 602 25.03 -33.37 -29.45
CA LYS A 602 25.55 -33.43 -30.82
C LYS A 602 25.94 -32.04 -31.30
N LEU A 603 27.05 -31.98 -32.03
CA LEU A 603 27.54 -30.78 -32.70
C LEU A 603 27.34 -30.90 -34.20
N TRP A 604 26.86 -29.85 -34.84
CA TRP A 604 26.50 -29.82 -36.24
C TRP A 604 27.08 -28.58 -36.92
N ASP A 605 27.39 -28.69 -38.22
CA ASP A 605 27.54 -27.49 -39.04
C ASP A 605 26.17 -26.94 -39.47
N LEU A 606 26.16 -25.74 -40.05
CA LEU A 606 24.94 -25.08 -40.54
C LEU A 606 24.26 -25.85 -41.69
N GLN A 607 25.00 -26.74 -42.36
CA GLN A 607 24.47 -27.64 -43.38
C GLN A 607 23.81 -28.89 -42.76
N GLY A 608 23.76 -29.00 -41.43
CA GLY A 608 23.15 -30.11 -40.71
C GLY A 608 23.98 -31.38 -40.67
N LYS A 609 25.27 -31.30 -41.02
CA LYS A 609 26.18 -32.43 -40.93
C LYS A 609 26.64 -32.59 -39.48
N LEU A 610 26.56 -33.81 -38.98
CA LEU A 610 27.08 -34.17 -37.66
C LEU A 610 28.61 -34.05 -37.64
N LEU A 611 29.13 -33.16 -36.80
CA LEU A 611 30.56 -32.96 -36.56
C LEU A 611 31.06 -33.84 -35.43
N GLN A 612 30.28 -33.94 -34.34
CA GLN A 612 30.66 -34.70 -33.16
C GLN A 612 29.42 -35.17 -32.40
N THR A 613 29.46 -36.37 -31.85
CA THR A 613 28.52 -36.81 -30.80
C THR A 613 29.31 -36.92 -29.51
N ILE A 614 28.81 -36.27 -28.47
CA ILE A 614 29.40 -36.32 -27.14
C ILE A 614 28.49 -37.15 -26.24
N THR A 615 29.12 -38.17 -25.67
CA THR A 615 28.47 -39.20 -24.86
C THR A 615 29.11 -39.21 -23.48
N GLY A 616 28.31 -39.56 -22.47
CA GLY A 616 28.83 -39.74 -21.12
C GLY A 616 27.81 -39.38 -20.05
N HIS A 617 26.74 -38.67 -20.39
CA HIS A 617 25.61 -38.50 -19.48
C HIS A 617 24.86 -39.82 -19.31
N GLU A 618 24.47 -40.12 -18.08
CA GLU A 618 23.78 -41.38 -17.74
C GLU A 618 22.26 -41.25 -17.89
N ASN A 619 21.77 -40.01 -18.02
CA ASN A 619 20.35 -39.66 -18.16
C ASN A 619 20.15 -38.53 -19.20
N TRP A 620 18.91 -38.02 -19.31
CA TRP A 620 18.52 -37.02 -20.30
C TRP A 620 19.34 -35.74 -20.18
N VAL A 621 19.79 -35.20 -21.32
CA VAL A 621 20.48 -33.91 -21.35
C VAL A 621 19.45 -32.82 -21.66
N ASN A 622 19.23 -31.92 -20.72
CA ASN A 622 18.14 -30.95 -20.77
C ASN A 622 18.56 -29.59 -21.35
N ALA A 623 19.82 -29.21 -21.16
CA ALA A 623 20.32 -27.91 -21.58
C ALA A 623 21.76 -28.00 -22.08
N ILE A 624 22.11 -27.06 -22.95
CA ILE A 624 23.43 -26.95 -23.59
C ILE A 624 23.78 -25.49 -23.82
N GLU A 625 25.02 -25.11 -23.54
CA GLU A 625 25.51 -23.75 -23.77
C GLU A 625 26.99 -23.74 -24.14
N PHE A 626 27.40 -22.79 -24.98
CA PHE A 626 28.81 -22.54 -25.28
C PHE A 626 29.38 -21.48 -24.33
N SER A 627 30.66 -21.63 -23.96
CA SER A 627 31.38 -20.54 -23.31
C SER A 627 31.51 -19.32 -24.26
N PRO A 628 31.67 -18.09 -23.73
CA PRO A 628 31.78 -16.89 -24.57
C PRO A 628 32.88 -16.94 -25.64
N GLY A 629 33.96 -17.71 -25.41
CA GLY A 629 35.04 -17.92 -26.37
C GLY A 629 34.82 -19.11 -27.33
N GLY A 630 33.76 -19.90 -27.14
CA GLY A 630 33.39 -21.06 -27.95
C GLY A 630 34.29 -22.29 -27.75
N GLU A 631 35.18 -22.26 -26.76
CA GLU A 631 36.19 -23.31 -26.52
C GLU A 631 35.67 -24.43 -25.62
N THR A 632 34.60 -24.17 -24.88
CA THR A 632 34.02 -25.08 -23.91
C THR A 632 32.51 -25.15 -24.13
N ILE A 633 31.96 -26.33 -23.95
CA ILE A 633 30.54 -26.61 -23.98
C ILE A 633 30.13 -27.09 -22.58
N ALA A 634 29.04 -26.56 -22.05
CA ALA A 634 28.46 -26.97 -20.79
C ALA A 634 27.12 -27.67 -21.02
N SER A 635 26.99 -28.92 -20.58
CA SER A 635 25.78 -29.72 -20.70
C SER A 635 25.22 -30.09 -19.34
N ALA A 636 23.91 -29.92 -19.14
CA ALA A 636 23.23 -30.24 -17.88
C ALA A 636 22.25 -31.42 -18.07
N SER A 637 22.28 -32.37 -17.13
CA SER A 637 21.57 -33.65 -17.26
C SER A 637 20.80 -34.06 -15.99
N ASP A 638 19.75 -34.87 -16.19
CA ASP A 638 18.96 -35.52 -15.13
C ASP A 638 19.77 -36.52 -14.30
N ASP A 639 21.01 -36.84 -14.69
CA ASP A 639 21.96 -37.58 -13.87
C ASP A 639 22.52 -36.75 -12.70
N LYS A 640 22.01 -35.52 -12.52
CA LYS A 640 22.40 -34.54 -11.49
C LYS A 640 23.81 -34.00 -11.70
N THR A 641 24.33 -34.06 -12.92
CA THR A 641 25.65 -33.53 -13.26
C THR A 641 25.58 -32.45 -14.34
N VAL A 642 26.56 -31.55 -14.29
CA VAL A 642 26.92 -30.67 -15.39
C VAL A 642 28.28 -31.10 -15.89
N LYS A 643 28.43 -31.31 -17.20
CA LYS A 643 29.70 -31.66 -17.83
C LYS A 643 30.24 -30.49 -18.63
N LEU A 644 31.54 -30.27 -18.49
CA LEU A 644 32.29 -29.28 -19.27
C LEU A 644 33.21 -30.01 -20.23
N GLU A 645 33.00 -29.78 -21.51
CA GLU A 645 33.69 -30.50 -22.58
C GLU A 645 34.38 -29.51 -23.50
N LYS A 646 35.59 -29.86 -23.95
CA LYS A 646 36.32 -29.02 -24.89
C LYS A 646 35.67 -29.11 -26.27
N ASN A 647 35.40 -27.96 -26.87
CA ASN A 647 34.82 -27.89 -28.21
C ASN A 647 35.90 -28.19 -29.28
N SER A 648 36.07 -29.47 -29.61
CA SER A 648 37.07 -29.93 -30.60
C SER A 648 36.71 -29.57 -32.04
N SER A 649 35.46 -29.16 -32.32
CA SER A 649 35.04 -28.73 -33.67
C SER A 649 35.83 -27.49 -34.16
N LYS A 650 36.21 -26.59 -33.23
CA LYS A 650 37.06 -25.41 -33.51
C LYS A 650 38.46 -25.80 -34.00
N GLN A 651 39.00 -26.94 -33.56
CA GLN A 651 40.28 -27.47 -34.07
C GLN A 651 40.14 -28.10 -35.46
N LEU A 652 39.02 -28.77 -35.74
CA LEU A 652 38.75 -29.38 -37.05
C LEU A 652 38.50 -28.35 -38.15
N LEU A 653 37.89 -27.20 -37.81
CA LEU A 653 37.61 -26.11 -38.75
C LEU A 653 38.88 -25.32 -39.12
N ASN A 654 39.79 -25.13 -38.16
CA ASN A 654 41.13 -24.55 -38.42
C ASN A 654 42.02 -25.44 -39.30
N LEU A 655 41.84 -26.77 -39.25
CA LEU A 655 42.59 -27.70 -40.12
C LEU A 655 42.07 -27.75 -41.57
N ARG A 656 40.84 -27.26 -41.85
CA ARG A 656 40.27 -27.20 -43.21
C ARG A 656 40.51 -25.85 -43.91
N LYS A 657 40.93 -24.82 -43.19
CA LYS A 657 41.25 -23.48 -43.74
C LYS A 657 42.74 -23.35 -44.15
N HIS A 658 43.51 -24.45 -44.16
CA HIS A 658 44.91 -24.52 -44.61
C HIS A 658 45.10 -25.46 -45.80
#